data_AF-A0A7X8DBB5-F1
#
_entry.id   AF-A0A7X8DBB5-F1
#
_cell.length_a   1.000
_cell.length_b   1.000
_cell.length_c   1.000
_cell.angle_alpha   90.00
_cell.angle_beta   90.00
_cell.angle_gamma   90.00
#
_symmetry.space_group_name_H-M   'P 1'
#
loop_
_entity.id
_entity.type
_entity.pdbx_description
1 polymer ?
#
loop_
_entity_poly.entity_id
_entity_poly.type
_entity_poly.pdbx_seq_one_letter_code
_entity_poly.pdbx_strand_id
1 'polypeptide(L)'
;MFRQRYGRIKKRNFVVLAICLVAVLLPVLILYLISAERAESGNIADFSISDQSSRKVVQGLGFNIAAIDDGNLLNNNSFEPLVYRQNLIIDSGNDEMIKIAMPNDPKTGIFSESFFVDANAEVFATDSEGHRTLKKSGKVSQYFSDQIDDFQTLSLPPDLPHGICWNSVVESDEKVIFGGSNGYILSIDSFSTTVLSRLPSEETVVGVCVFDDNFLALDENGGFYKSSDSVKWELIFQAADKFLLTKPEDNLEEKVETTNSSTDNTEISTNKTDETETSETSADKTNEAENEAELSENVKWFDLSSRVDDQGNSIFMAVGETGYVLYGNLEEYSIKQLKSLDDINAVTSNSDGFYLVGNNSLAFYSYDGENYRYLDVSRKANWQAVSSRGNQIMVAGDQGQVVFSKDGYSFESLNNETISELSLQYSEQNPGDQEVIVIKPRFISCSILSNNQFVLLDSRGMLFFSDNLGETWKNLTDLATKKYNIVQRLPSGRLVMGGLDGKIEYANMGLVIKLDSKLEQGKYENGDLLVLEQTSTTPVIQPKLEESETLIGDWYISNPSAVQIQLNNCAPGGGRAALEVDLSKKTTSENELTGLFSQQIIEQQIPQNAGLIIRQKLEDNAYKDIKNNTIFSFEFWAKSDSDELINLNLSIEGLNLQIEQINKNILGDWKKYQGFFLIPKNSIREDIALWIQIELNGSGKLYLDNFWFGAADNSGKNVLANLFEDIPESSILRLDFIPIGSKKYYSESWLSSEKFYSAYYQDQTEIKLQGQANLAKSMELCNSFNANPWLIIDSQVSDSELKHLMQYLFGQQNTPLGELRTAHGALSRFSDIFNQIYIEISDQNELIENDWQRKLYVNWVIQVLSETPEYAKAKKNLIFVDGMQYKDNIILSDADYHTSDFDLDHKINNITDLKQFNDDFTEMLPRDPGRGTTIRSELIRQTNQNFEDIRLADVIATALSMMGDDINAALINLDLTSDSVINTFAHCYGNIGQAISGMNPYTVTSGIEQENVLAYAYGSGNKRIIVLINLSEISSSCQMLNIDLKGFKQSIYDAKGTLLEQSEVKHRKSVYSLLPGGVIILEGTLPKSQ
;
A
#
# COMPACT_ATOMS: atom_id res chain seq x y z
N MET A 1 57.86 87.73 26.27
CA MET A 1 58.41 86.35 26.13
C MET A 1 57.58 85.67 25.07
N PHE A 2 58.01 85.24 23.89
CA PHE A 2 59.30 84.72 23.45
C PHE A 2 59.59 85.19 22.02
N ARG A 3 60.86 85.48 21.77
CA ARG A 3 61.45 85.79 20.47
C ARG A 3 62.08 84.49 19.94
N GLN A 4 62.10 84.36 18.61
CA GLN A 4 63.05 83.65 17.76
C GLN A 4 62.67 82.31 17.09
N ARG A 5 62.81 82.38 15.76
CA ARG A 5 63.48 81.44 14.84
C ARG A 5 62.76 80.13 14.53
N TYR A 6 62.03 80.13 13.42
CA TYR A 6 62.09 79.00 12.49
C TYR A 6 62.55 79.47 11.11
N GLY A 7 63.68 78.90 10.69
CA GLY A 7 64.36 79.17 9.43
C GLY A 7 63.60 78.62 8.23
N ARG A 8 64.06 79.04 7.04
CA ARG A 8 63.63 78.58 5.73
C ARG A 8 63.47 77.05 5.68
N ILE A 9 62.23 76.57 5.73
CA ILE A 9 61.88 75.19 5.39
C ILE A 9 62.18 75.04 3.89
N LYS A 10 63.15 74.21 3.54
CA LYS A 10 63.48 73.90 2.14
C LYS A 10 62.23 73.30 1.49
N LYS A 11 61.80 73.83 0.33
CA LYS A 11 60.66 73.35 -0.47
C LYS A 11 60.60 71.82 -0.61
N ARG A 12 61.76 71.14 -0.59
CA ARG A 12 61.87 69.68 -0.65
C ARG A 12 61.20 68.95 0.51
N ASN A 13 61.25 69.48 1.73
CA ASN A 13 60.64 68.82 2.89
C ASN A 13 59.12 68.93 2.88
N PHE A 14 58.57 70.01 2.33
CA PHE A 14 57.12 70.17 2.19
C PHE A 14 56.55 69.24 1.11
N VAL A 15 57.28 69.06 0.01
CA VAL A 15 56.90 68.14 -1.06
C VAL A 15 56.95 66.68 -0.59
N VAL A 16 58.00 66.28 0.15
CA VAL A 16 58.08 64.92 0.70
C VAL A 16 56.97 64.66 1.70
N LEU A 17 56.64 65.63 2.56
CA LEU A 17 55.58 65.48 3.55
C LEU A 17 54.19 65.43 2.91
N ALA A 18 53.97 66.20 1.82
CA ALA A 18 52.74 66.11 1.02
C ALA A 18 52.62 64.77 0.30
N ILE A 19 53.71 64.24 -0.27
CA ILE A 19 53.72 62.93 -0.93
C ILE A 19 53.47 61.80 0.08
N CYS A 20 54.07 61.84 1.27
CA CYS A 20 53.78 60.88 2.33
C CYS A 20 52.33 60.97 2.82
N LEU A 21 51.77 62.19 2.94
CA LEU A 21 50.38 62.37 3.34
C LEU A 21 49.42 61.80 2.28
N VAL A 22 49.70 62.03 1.00
CA VAL A 22 48.93 61.45 -0.11
C VAL A 22 49.09 59.93 -0.16
N ALA A 23 50.30 59.40 0.04
CA ALA A 23 50.56 57.96 0.04
C ALA A 23 49.88 57.21 1.19
N VAL A 24 49.53 57.90 2.29
CA VAL A 24 48.75 57.33 3.40
C VAL A 24 47.25 57.56 3.20
N LEU A 25 46.83 58.75 2.75
CA LEU A 25 45.42 59.06 2.56
C LEU A 25 44.79 58.32 1.38
N LEU A 26 45.54 58.07 0.30
CA LEU A 26 45.03 57.40 -0.89
C LEU A 26 44.60 55.95 -0.61
N PRO A 27 45.41 55.08 0.05
CA PRO A 27 44.96 53.74 0.40
C PRO A 27 43.86 53.74 1.46
N VAL A 28 43.82 54.71 2.39
CA VAL A 28 42.71 54.84 3.36
C VAL A 28 41.41 55.25 2.64
N LEU A 29 41.49 56.16 1.67
CA LEU A 29 40.35 56.58 0.85
C LEU A 29 39.88 55.44 -0.07
N ILE A 30 40.81 54.67 -0.65
CA ILE A 30 40.50 53.48 -1.46
C ILE A 30 39.88 52.40 -0.57
N LEU A 31 40.39 52.15 0.64
CA LEU A 31 39.76 51.26 1.62
C LEU A 31 38.39 51.74 2.04
N TYR A 32 38.20 53.04 2.24
CA TYR A 32 36.92 53.64 2.56
C TYR A 32 35.92 53.52 1.41
N LEU A 33 36.35 53.76 0.16
CA LEU A 33 35.52 53.63 -1.03
C LEU A 33 35.19 52.16 -1.34
N ILE A 34 36.14 51.23 -1.19
CA ILE A 34 35.89 49.78 -1.32
C ILE A 34 34.98 49.30 -0.18
N SER A 35 35.13 49.83 1.03
CA SER A 35 34.23 49.51 2.15
C SER A 35 32.85 50.14 1.96
N ALA A 36 32.75 51.28 1.28
CA ALA A 36 31.48 51.95 0.97
C ALA A 36 30.80 51.38 -0.29
N GLU A 37 31.53 50.79 -1.23
CA GLU A 37 30.99 50.04 -2.39
C GLU A 37 30.65 48.58 -2.02
N ARG A 38 31.35 47.97 -1.05
CA ARG A 38 30.97 46.65 -0.48
C ARG A 38 29.93 46.76 0.64
N ALA A 39 29.82 47.91 1.28
CA ALA A 39 28.63 48.29 2.02
C ALA A 39 27.64 48.90 1.03
N GLU A 40 27.08 48.05 0.14
CA GLU A 40 25.66 48.20 -0.11
C GLU A 40 25.03 48.41 1.27
N SER A 41 24.33 49.52 1.45
CA SER A 41 23.54 49.76 2.66
C SER A 41 22.78 48.46 2.93
N GLY A 42 23.24 47.67 3.89
CA GLY A 42 22.57 46.43 4.25
C GLY A 42 21.16 46.84 4.57
N ASN A 43 20.20 46.51 3.70
CA ASN A 43 18.81 46.86 3.88
C ASN A 43 18.40 46.18 5.19
N ILE A 44 18.44 46.94 6.28
CA ILE A 44 17.97 46.46 7.57
C ILE A 44 16.47 46.26 7.37
N ALA A 45 16.02 45.02 7.40
CA ALA A 45 14.62 44.70 7.25
C ALA A 45 13.81 45.40 8.36
N ASP A 46 12.83 46.23 7.99
CA ASP A 46 12.17 47.12 8.92
C ASP A 46 10.69 46.79 9.07
N PHE A 47 10.35 46.08 10.15
CA PHE A 47 8.98 45.64 10.37
C PHE A 47 8.24 46.51 11.39
N SER A 48 6.93 46.66 11.18
CA SER A 48 6.00 47.34 12.06
C SER A 48 4.75 46.49 12.28
N ILE A 49 4.28 46.42 13.53
CA ILE A 49 3.08 45.66 13.91
C ILE A 49 1.88 46.60 13.96
N SER A 50 0.81 46.31 13.23
CA SER A 50 -0.38 47.15 13.18
C SER A 50 -1.57 46.49 13.89
N ASP A 51 -2.76 46.48 13.29
CA ASP A 51 -3.97 45.90 13.87
C ASP A 51 -3.96 44.36 13.80
N GLN A 52 -4.91 43.73 14.49
CA GLN A 52 -5.15 42.30 14.35
C GLN A 52 -5.53 42.00 12.89
N SER A 53 -4.82 41.08 12.25
CA SER A 53 -5.11 40.68 10.86
C SER A 53 -6.38 39.83 10.78
N SER A 54 -6.61 39.02 11.81
CA SER A 54 -7.77 38.13 11.93
C SER A 54 -8.38 38.20 13.33
N ARG A 55 -9.69 37.96 13.41
CA ARG A 55 -10.41 37.75 14.68
C ARG A 55 -10.46 36.27 15.08
N LYS A 56 -9.95 35.38 14.22
CA LYS A 56 -9.84 33.95 14.53
C LYS A 56 -8.61 33.74 15.41
N VAL A 57 -8.83 33.03 16.50
CA VAL A 57 -7.78 32.61 17.40
C VAL A 57 -7.08 31.40 16.80
N VAL A 58 -5.75 31.41 16.77
CA VAL A 58 -4.96 30.26 16.28
C VAL A 58 -4.95 29.16 17.34
N GLN A 59 -5.07 27.90 16.90
CA GLN A 59 -4.92 26.74 17.78
C GLN A 59 -3.42 26.47 18.05
N GLY A 60 -2.55 26.86 17.13
CA GLY A 60 -1.09 26.91 17.29
C GLY A 60 -0.37 25.83 16.48
N LEU A 61 0.86 25.52 16.91
CA LEU A 61 1.66 24.45 16.33
C LEU A 61 1.71 23.25 17.28
N GLY A 62 1.77 22.05 16.72
CA GLY A 62 1.78 20.82 17.51
C GLY A 62 2.58 19.69 16.87
N PHE A 63 2.36 18.48 17.36
CA PHE A 63 3.07 17.30 16.89
C PHE A 63 2.11 16.21 16.43
N ASN A 64 2.44 15.57 15.31
CA ASN A 64 1.89 14.30 14.91
C ASN A 64 2.84 13.20 15.41
N ILE A 65 2.40 12.40 16.35
CA ILE A 65 3.19 11.28 16.86
C ILE A 65 2.81 10.06 16.02
N ALA A 66 3.72 9.67 15.12
CA ALA A 66 3.50 8.55 14.20
C ALA A 66 3.75 7.19 14.86
N ALA A 67 4.72 7.13 15.77
CA ALA A 67 5.12 5.91 16.47
C ALA A 67 5.66 6.23 17.86
N ILE A 68 5.58 5.23 18.75
CA ILE A 68 6.10 5.27 20.11
C ILE A 68 6.75 3.94 20.46
N ASP A 69 7.81 3.98 21.25
CA ASP A 69 8.43 2.84 21.89
C ASP A 69 8.18 2.90 23.41
N ASP A 70 7.85 1.77 24.03
CA ASP A 70 7.67 1.62 25.48
C ASP A 70 8.96 1.17 26.20
N GLY A 71 10.07 1.09 25.45
CA GLY A 71 11.40 0.77 25.95
C GLY A 71 11.54 -0.70 26.32
N ASN A 72 10.58 -1.53 25.91
CA ASN A 72 10.68 -2.98 25.99
C ASN A 72 11.60 -3.47 24.88
N LEU A 73 12.70 -4.11 25.27
CA LEU A 73 13.60 -4.75 24.32
C LEU A 73 13.04 -6.08 23.80
N LEU A 74 11.89 -6.51 24.31
CA LEU A 74 11.14 -7.65 23.80
C LEU A 74 9.98 -7.19 22.95
N ASN A 75 9.84 -7.88 21.83
CA ASN A 75 8.73 -7.74 20.91
C ASN A 75 7.73 -8.89 21.15
N ASN A 76 6.51 -8.78 20.64
CA ASN A 76 5.47 -9.82 20.79
C ASN A 76 5.34 -10.33 22.23
N ASN A 77 5.23 -9.39 23.17
CA ASN A 77 5.29 -9.64 24.60
C ASN A 77 4.05 -10.32 25.20
N SER A 78 2.91 -10.25 24.50
CA SER A 78 1.63 -10.83 24.95
C SER A 78 1.10 -11.94 24.04
N PHE A 79 1.91 -12.41 23.08
CA PHE A 79 1.56 -13.52 22.18
C PHE A 79 0.25 -13.29 21.43
N GLU A 80 0.00 -12.05 21.01
CA GLU A 80 -1.25 -11.70 20.36
C GLU A 80 -1.43 -12.46 19.05
N PRO A 81 -2.66 -12.87 18.72
CA PRO A 81 -2.92 -13.55 17.46
C PRO A 81 -2.75 -12.59 16.27
N LEU A 82 -2.81 -13.13 15.06
CA LEU A 82 -3.02 -12.33 13.86
C LEU A 82 -4.51 -11.98 13.71
N VAL A 83 -4.78 -10.82 13.10
CA VAL A 83 -6.11 -10.40 12.69
C VAL A 83 -6.18 -10.31 11.18
N TYR A 84 -7.25 -10.88 10.63
CA TYR A 84 -7.62 -10.75 9.24
C TYR A 84 -8.97 -10.04 9.18
N ARG A 85 -8.96 -8.78 8.74
CA ARG A 85 -10.18 -8.02 8.45
C ARG A 85 -10.38 -7.93 6.95
N GLN A 86 -11.51 -8.42 6.46
CA GLN A 86 -11.86 -8.38 5.05
C GLN A 86 -13.16 -7.61 4.85
N ASN A 87 -13.13 -6.64 3.96
CA ASN A 87 -14.29 -5.88 3.54
C ASN A 87 -14.72 -6.35 2.15
N LEU A 88 -15.99 -6.71 2.02
CA LEU A 88 -16.56 -7.27 0.81
C LEU A 88 -17.84 -6.54 0.48
N ILE A 89 -17.99 -6.12 -0.77
CA ILE A 89 -19.25 -5.59 -1.28
C ILE A 89 -20.12 -6.77 -1.69
N ILE A 90 -21.31 -6.86 -1.12
CA ILE A 90 -22.29 -7.88 -1.45
C ILE A 90 -22.83 -7.57 -2.85
N ASP A 91 -22.85 -8.59 -3.72
CA ASP A 91 -23.46 -8.52 -5.05
C ASP A 91 -24.96 -8.84 -4.95
N SER A 92 -25.30 -9.92 -4.25
CA SER A 92 -26.68 -10.38 -4.11
C SER A 92 -26.84 -11.34 -2.93
N GLY A 93 -28.08 -11.69 -2.58
CA GLY A 93 -28.34 -12.70 -1.55
C GLY A 93 -29.82 -12.86 -1.22
N ASN A 94 -30.11 -13.80 -0.33
CA ASN A 94 -31.43 -13.97 0.27
C ASN A 94 -31.35 -13.68 1.78
N ASP A 95 -32.27 -14.19 2.60
CA ASP A 95 -32.23 -14.02 4.06
C ASP A 95 -31.18 -14.91 4.75
N GLU A 96 -30.63 -15.92 4.06
CA GLU A 96 -29.69 -16.91 4.61
C GLU A 96 -28.29 -16.86 3.99
N MET A 97 -28.20 -16.51 2.71
CA MET A 97 -26.99 -16.60 1.88
C MET A 97 -26.61 -15.24 1.33
N ILE A 98 -25.35 -14.88 1.56
CA ILE A 98 -24.66 -13.73 0.99
C ILE A 98 -23.86 -14.23 -0.22
N LYS A 99 -24.00 -13.56 -1.37
CA LYS A 99 -23.22 -13.81 -2.58
C LYS A 99 -22.37 -12.58 -2.89
N ILE A 100 -21.10 -12.80 -3.11
CA ILE A 100 -20.12 -11.78 -3.45
C ILE A 100 -19.48 -12.18 -4.76
N ALA A 101 -19.50 -11.30 -5.76
CA ALA A 101 -18.81 -11.53 -7.02
C ALA A 101 -17.30 -11.59 -6.77
N MET A 102 -16.63 -12.63 -7.28
CA MET A 102 -15.17 -12.74 -7.19
C MET A 102 -14.55 -12.33 -8.51
N PRO A 103 -13.83 -11.19 -8.57
CA PRO A 103 -13.14 -10.80 -9.78
C PRO A 103 -12.11 -11.87 -10.18
N ASN A 104 -11.71 -11.88 -11.45
CA ASN A 104 -10.75 -12.83 -11.98
C ASN A 104 -9.30 -12.48 -11.58
N ASP A 105 -9.07 -12.32 -10.28
CA ASP A 105 -7.76 -12.07 -9.70
C ASP A 105 -7.28 -13.33 -8.97
N PRO A 106 -6.14 -13.95 -9.36
CA PRO A 106 -5.53 -15.06 -8.64
C PRO A 106 -5.30 -14.80 -7.14
N LYS A 107 -5.11 -13.54 -6.74
CA LYS A 107 -4.88 -13.12 -5.35
C LYS A 107 -6.15 -13.13 -4.48
N THR A 108 -7.34 -13.21 -5.07
CA THR A 108 -8.60 -13.22 -4.29
C THR A 108 -8.89 -14.55 -3.58
N GLY A 109 -8.11 -15.61 -3.86
CA GLY A 109 -8.23 -16.94 -3.26
C GLY A 109 -7.20 -17.24 -2.15
N ILE A 110 -6.65 -16.23 -1.46
CA ILE A 110 -5.67 -16.42 -0.37
C ILE A 110 -6.27 -17.25 0.78
N PHE A 111 -7.56 -17.11 1.03
CA PHE A 111 -8.24 -17.76 2.14
C PHE A 111 -8.91 -19.06 1.70
N SER A 112 -8.63 -20.16 2.42
CA SER A 112 -9.30 -21.45 2.18
C SER A 112 -10.79 -21.39 2.53
N GLU A 113 -11.60 -22.31 1.99
CA GLU A 113 -13.04 -22.40 2.26
C GLU A 113 -13.39 -22.42 3.77
N SER A 114 -12.52 -22.99 4.60
CA SER A 114 -12.78 -23.05 6.05
C SER A 114 -12.24 -21.86 6.86
N PHE A 115 -11.50 -20.95 6.23
CA PHE A 115 -10.69 -19.98 6.96
C PHE A 115 -11.53 -19.00 7.78
N PHE A 116 -12.60 -18.46 7.21
CA PHE A 116 -13.50 -17.53 7.89
C PHE A 116 -14.62 -18.23 8.65
N VAL A 117 -14.67 -19.56 8.73
CA VAL A 117 -15.67 -20.23 9.57
C VAL A 117 -15.44 -19.82 11.04
N ASP A 118 -16.53 -19.50 11.75
CA ASP A 118 -16.56 -18.92 13.09
C ASP A 118 -16.07 -17.46 13.23
N ALA A 119 -15.68 -16.82 12.12
CA ALA A 119 -15.31 -15.40 12.07
C ALA A 119 -16.50 -14.51 12.44
N ASN A 120 -16.20 -13.34 13.01
CA ASN A 120 -17.22 -12.31 13.24
C ASN A 120 -17.58 -11.66 11.90
N ALA A 121 -18.87 -11.46 11.68
CA ALA A 121 -19.40 -10.84 10.47
C ALA A 121 -20.39 -9.73 10.83
N GLU A 122 -20.21 -8.57 10.21
CA GLU A 122 -21.15 -7.44 10.29
C GLU A 122 -21.55 -7.02 8.87
N VAL A 123 -22.85 -6.93 8.62
CA VAL A 123 -23.41 -6.49 7.34
C VAL A 123 -24.10 -5.15 7.52
N PHE A 124 -23.72 -4.19 6.69
CA PHE A 124 -24.26 -2.84 6.70
C PHE A 124 -24.99 -2.55 5.38
N ALA A 125 -26.22 -2.04 5.47
CA ALA A 125 -26.85 -1.38 4.35
C ALA A 125 -26.39 0.06 4.27
N THR A 126 -26.12 0.54 3.07
CA THR A 126 -25.88 1.95 2.80
C THR A 126 -27.11 2.50 2.07
N ASP A 127 -27.81 3.47 2.66
CA ASP A 127 -28.95 4.10 1.99
C ASP A 127 -28.49 5.12 0.92
N SER A 128 -29.44 5.71 0.18
CA SER A 128 -29.15 6.73 -0.84
C SER A 128 -28.50 8.01 -0.30
N GLU A 129 -28.60 8.22 1.02
CA GLU A 129 -27.97 9.31 1.76
C GLU A 129 -26.67 8.83 2.41
N GLY A 130 -26.17 7.64 2.08
CA GLY A 130 -24.91 7.09 2.56
C GLY A 130 -24.89 6.67 4.02
N HIS A 131 -26.03 6.67 4.71
CA HIS A 131 -26.10 6.20 6.08
C HIS A 131 -25.91 4.69 6.12
N ARG A 132 -24.92 4.25 6.90
CA ARG A 132 -24.71 2.83 7.20
C ARG A 132 -25.62 2.41 8.34
N THR A 133 -26.47 1.43 8.08
CA THR A 133 -27.30 0.80 9.12
C THR A 133 -26.91 -0.66 9.23
N LEU A 134 -26.63 -1.12 10.44
CA LEU A 134 -26.33 -2.52 10.70
C LEU A 134 -27.57 -3.36 10.35
N LYS A 135 -27.49 -4.14 9.27
CA LYS A 135 -28.50 -5.11 8.85
C LYS A 135 -28.41 -6.39 9.69
N LYS A 136 -27.18 -6.84 9.97
CA LYS A 136 -26.93 -8.10 10.68
C LYS A 136 -25.55 -8.09 11.34
N SER A 137 -25.46 -8.66 12.53
CA SER A 137 -24.21 -9.17 13.09
C SER A 137 -24.37 -10.65 13.44
N GLY A 138 -23.27 -11.41 13.38
CA GLY A 138 -23.26 -12.83 13.72
C GLY A 138 -21.91 -13.46 13.42
N LYS A 139 -21.87 -14.79 13.46
CA LYS A 139 -20.71 -15.57 13.02
C LYS A 139 -20.90 -16.17 11.65
N VAL A 140 -19.82 -16.36 10.91
CA VAL A 140 -19.83 -17.13 9.67
C VAL A 140 -19.99 -18.62 9.98
N SER A 141 -21.03 -19.23 9.43
CA SER A 141 -21.28 -20.67 9.54
C SER A 141 -20.75 -21.46 8.35
N GLN A 142 -20.74 -20.84 7.16
CA GLN A 142 -20.21 -21.44 5.94
C GLN A 142 -19.54 -20.36 5.08
N TYR A 143 -18.40 -20.70 4.48
CA TYR A 143 -17.65 -19.85 3.56
C TYR A 143 -17.23 -20.72 2.38
N PHE A 144 -17.77 -20.47 1.20
CA PHE A 144 -17.49 -21.26 0.01
C PHE A 144 -16.96 -20.35 -1.08
N SER A 145 -15.66 -20.42 -1.34
CA SER A 145 -15.03 -19.73 -2.47
C SER A 145 -15.39 -20.40 -3.79
N ASP A 146 -15.19 -19.69 -4.90
CA ASP A 146 -15.27 -20.25 -6.26
C ASP A 146 -16.60 -20.94 -6.58
N GLN A 147 -17.73 -20.46 -6.05
CA GLN A 147 -19.03 -21.04 -6.37
C GLN A 147 -19.53 -20.50 -7.70
N ILE A 148 -19.99 -21.38 -8.57
CA ILE A 148 -20.68 -21.03 -9.81
C ILE A 148 -22.16 -20.86 -9.47
N ASP A 149 -22.70 -19.66 -9.71
CA ASP A 149 -24.13 -19.41 -9.53
C ASP A 149 -24.98 -20.11 -10.60
N ASP A 150 -26.31 -20.05 -10.47
CA ASP A 150 -27.23 -20.58 -11.47
C ASP A 150 -27.02 -19.87 -12.82
N PHE A 151 -26.91 -20.67 -13.90
CA PHE A 151 -26.78 -20.14 -15.26
C PHE A 151 -28.04 -19.40 -15.70
N GLN A 152 -27.84 -18.17 -16.18
CA GLN A 152 -28.88 -17.31 -16.73
C GLN A 152 -28.73 -17.22 -18.25
N THR A 153 -29.84 -17.23 -18.98
CA THR A 153 -29.84 -16.98 -20.42
C THR A 153 -29.93 -15.48 -20.69
N LEU A 154 -28.97 -14.95 -21.46
CA LEU A 154 -28.94 -13.54 -21.86
C LEU A 154 -30.07 -13.26 -22.86
N SER A 155 -30.75 -12.12 -22.69
CA SER A 155 -31.73 -11.64 -23.67
C SER A 155 -30.98 -11.04 -24.87
N LEU A 156 -31.04 -11.73 -26.01
CA LEU A 156 -30.36 -11.31 -27.25
C LEU A 156 -31.26 -10.42 -28.12
N PRO A 157 -30.68 -9.61 -29.02
CA PRO A 157 -31.43 -8.79 -29.96
C PRO A 157 -32.40 -9.63 -30.82
N PRO A 158 -33.64 -9.17 -31.07
CA PRO A 158 -34.64 -9.93 -31.81
C PRO A 158 -34.28 -10.13 -33.30
N ASP A 159 -33.34 -9.35 -33.81
CA ASP A 159 -32.82 -9.37 -35.18
C ASP A 159 -31.64 -10.33 -35.38
N LEU A 160 -31.26 -11.12 -34.36
CA LEU A 160 -30.20 -12.11 -34.46
C LEU A 160 -30.51 -13.18 -35.53
N PRO A 161 -29.66 -13.34 -36.56
CA PRO A 161 -29.80 -14.40 -37.56
C PRO A 161 -29.75 -15.81 -36.95
N HIS A 162 -30.43 -16.75 -37.60
CA HIS A 162 -30.39 -18.16 -37.20
C HIS A 162 -29.02 -18.79 -37.51
N GLY A 163 -28.50 -19.59 -36.58
CA GLY A 163 -27.31 -20.42 -36.80
C GLY A 163 -25.97 -19.70 -36.59
N ILE A 164 -25.96 -18.56 -35.89
CA ILE A 164 -24.70 -17.91 -35.50
C ILE A 164 -23.99 -18.75 -34.45
N CYS A 165 -22.69 -18.95 -34.63
CA CYS A 165 -21.80 -19.53 -33.63
C CYS A 165 -20.79 -18.47 -33.15
N TRP A 166 -20.56 -18.38 -31.84
CA TRP A 166 -19.63 -17.42 -31.24
C TRP A 166 -18.27 -18.07 -30.99
N ASN A 167 -17.19 -17.56 -31.58
CA ASN A 167 -15.87 -18.22 -31.54
C ASN A 167 -14.87 -17.54 -30.60
N SER A 168 -15.09 -16.29 -30.25
CA SER A 168 -14.20 -15.54 -29.37
C SER A 168 -14.99 -14.57 -28.49
N VAL A 169 -14.49 -14.28 -27.29
CA VAL A 169 -15.08 -13.32 -26.36
C VAL A 169 -14.01 -12.56 -25.59
N VAL A 170 -14.27 -11.27 -25.36
CA VAL A 170 -13.43 -10.41 -24.54
C VAL A 170 -14.28 -9.46 -23.69
N GLU A 171 -13.75 -9.04 -22.55
CA GLU A 171 -14.35 -8.02 -21.68
C GLU A 171 -13.34 -6.90 -21.40
N SER A 172 -13.82 -5.67 -21.45
CA SER A 172 -13.13 -4.48 -20.92
C SER A 172 -14.16 -3.64 -20.16
N ASP A 173 -13.80 -3.25 -18.94
CA ASP A 173 -14.70 -2.54 -18.01
C ASP A 173 -16.02 -3.32 -17.79
N GLU A 174 -17.15 -2.78 -18.26
CA GLU A 174 -18.47 -3.41 -18.18
C GLU A 174 -18.97 -3.92 -19.53
N LYS A 175 -18.11 -3.90 -20.56
CA LYS A 175 -18.48 -4.23 -21.94
C LYS A 175 -17.90 -5.58 -22.36
N VAL A 176 -18.78 -6.48 -22.80
CA VAL A 176 -18.41 -7.79 -23.33
C VAL A 176 -18.67 -7.86 -24.82
N ILE A 177 -17.69 -8.34 -25.58
CA ILE A 177 -17.78 -8.48 -27.03
C ILE A 177 -17.62 -9.94 -27.42
N PHE A 178 -18.56 -10.46 -28.21
CA PHE A 178 -18.45 -11.75 -28.85
C PHE A 178 -18.19 -11.59 -30.35
N GLY A 179 -17.19 -12.30 -30.86
CA GLY A 179 -16.94 -12.49 -32.28
C GLY A 179 -17.57 -13.79 -32.78
N GLY A 180 -18.33 -13.74 -33.87
CA GLY A 180 -19.06 -14.89 -34.39
C GLY A 180 -18.88 -15.18 -35.87
N SER A 181 -19.53 -16.24 -36.32
CA SER A 181 -19.62 -16.62 -37.74
C SER A 181 -20.20 -15.51 -38.61
N ASN A 182 -19.83 -15.48 -39.89
CA ASN A 182 -20.32 -14.51 -40.89
C ASN A 182 -20.01 -13.03 -40.57
N GLY A 183 -18.94 -12.75 -39.83
CA GLY A 183 -18.52 -11.40 -39.45
C GLY A 183 -19.36 -10.74 -38.35
N TYR A 184 -20.27 -11.46 -37.70
CA TYR A 184 -21.13 -10.88 -36.67
C TYR A 184 -20.37 -10.59 -35.38
N ILE A 185 -20.64 -9.43 -34.80
CA ILE A 185 -20.13 -9.00 -33.50
C ILE A 185 -21.33 -8.70 -32.59
N LEU A 186 -21.34 -9.26 -31.39
CA LEU A 186 -22.32 -8.90 -30.36
C LEU A 186 -21.63 -8.14 -29.25
N SER A 187 -22.08 -6.91 -29.00
CA SER A 187 -21.66 -6.08 -27.87
C SER A 187 -22.70 -6.13 -26.77
N ILE A 188 -22.26 -6.31 -25.54
CA ILE A 188 -23.10 -6.41 -24.34
C ILE A 188 -22.56 -5.39 -23.35
N ASP A 189 -23.43 -4.47 -22.91
CA ASP A 189 -23.08 -3.46 -21.92
C ASP A 189 -23.77 -3.79 -20.58
N SER A 190 -22.94 -3.97 -19.55
CA SER A 190 -23.35 -4.27 -18.18
C SER A 190 -24.28 -5.49 -18.06
N PHE A 191 -24.19 -6.43 -19.02
CA PHE A 191 -25.11 -7.57 -19.17
C PHE A 191 -26.61 -7.20 -19.19
N SER A 192 -26.90 -5.94 -19.54
CA SER A 192 -28.25 -5.36 -19.51
C SER A 192 -28.75 -4.98 -20.90
N THR A 193 -27.86 -4.45 -21.75
CA THR A 193 -28.18 -4.06 -23.12
C THR A 193 -27.29 -4.79 -24.10
N THR A 194 -27.87 -5.21 -25.22
CA THR A 194 -27.18 -6.00 -26.25
C THR A 194 -27.33 -5.32 -27.61
N VAL A 195 -26.25 -5.17 -28.35
CA VAL A 195 -26.22 -4.56 -29.68
C VAL A 195 -25.52 -5.50 -30.64
N LEU A 196 -26.21 -5.86 -31.73
CA LEU A 196 -25.64 -6.64 -32.81
C LEU A 196 -25.03 -5.71 -33.86
N SER A 197 -23.78 -5.95 -34.22
CA SER A 197 -23.06 -5.29 -35.32
C SER A 197 -22.41 -6.34 -36.23
N ARG A 198 -21.75 -5.89 -37.28
CA ARG A 198 -21.07 -6.77 -38.25
C ARG A 198 -19.80 -6.09 -38.75
N LEU A 199 -18.74 -6.88 -38.93
CA LEU A 199 -17.56 -6.43 -39.63
C LEU A 199 -17.90 -6.13 -41.11
N PRO A 200 -17.10 -5.28 -41.78
CA PRO A 200 -17.17 -5.13 -43.24
C PRO A 200 -16.95 -6.44 -44.01
N SER A 201 -16.31 -7.43 -43.40
CA SER A 201 -16.07 -8.78 -43.94
C SER A 201 -17.21 -9.74 -43.56
N GLU A 202 -17.50 -10.70 -44.45
CA GLU A 202 -18.45 -11.78 -44.19
C GLU A 202 -17.77 -13.04 -43.63
N GLU A 203 -16.46 -12.98 -43.38
CA GLU A 203 -15.67 -14.11 -42.90
C GLU A 203 -15.87 -14.35 -41.40
N THR A 204 -15.51 -15.53 -40.91
CA THR A 204 -15.65 -15.86 -39.49
C THR A 204 -14.72 -15.00 -38.65
N VAL A 205 -15.24 -14.39 -37.59
CA VAL A 205 -14.40 -13.74 -36.57
C VAL A 205 -13.76 -14.82 -35.71
N VAL A 206 -12.43 -14.91 -35.77
CA VAL A 206 -11.65 -15.95 -35.07
C VAL A 206 -11.08 -15.43 -33.75
N GLY A 207 -10.94 -14.13 -33.58
CA GLY A 207 -10.46 -13.54 -32.33
C GLY A 207 -10.92 -12.11 -32.11
N VAL A 208 -11.19 -11.76 -30.86
CA VAL A 208 -11.44 -10.39 -30.39
C VAL A 208 -10.58 -10.12 -29.14
N CYS A 209 -10.01 -8.92 -29.04
CA CYS A 209 -9.20 -8.55 -27.88
C CYS A 209 -9.31 -7.05 -27.54
N VAL A 210 -8.87 -6.67 -26.33
CA VAL A 210 -8.74 -5.27 -25.91
C VAL A 210 -7.42 -4.73 -26.43
N PHE A 211 -7.43 -3.55 -27.04
CA PHE A 211 -6.22 -2.91 -27.56
C PHE A 211 -6.29 -1.40 -27.32
N ASP A 212 -5.42 -0.91 -26.44
CA ASP A 212 -5.52 0.41 -25.81
C ASP A 212 -6.89 0.56 -25.12
N ASP A 213 -7.56 1.70 -25.30
CA ASP A 213 -8.95 1.93 -24.87
C ASP A 213 -9.99 1.49 -25.91
N ASN A 214 -9.62 0.58 -26.83
CA ASN A 214 -10.46 0.13 -27.95
C ASN A 214 -10.54 -1.40 -28.04
N PHE A 215 -11.29 -1.88 -29.04
CA PHE A 215 -11.38 -3.29 -29.37
C PHE A 215 -10.78 -3.58 -30.74
N LEU A 216 -10.12 -4.73 -30.84
CA LEU A 216 -9.56 -5.27 -32.08
C LEU A 216 -10.24 -6.61 -32.39
N ALA A 217 -10.58 -6.84 -33.65
CA ALA A 217 -11.14 -8.09 -34.15
C ALA A 217 -10.34 -8.60 -35.34
N LEU A 218 -10.18 -9.93 -35.42
CA LEU A 218 -9.52 -10.65 -36.49
C LEU A 218 -10.51 -11.61 -37.17
N ASP A 219 -10.59 -11.52 -38.50
CA ASP A 219 -11.28 -12.54 -39.30
C ASP A 219 -10.33 -13.64 -39.79
N GLU A 220 -10.90 -14.79 -40.21
CA GLU A 220 -10.12 -15.97 -40.61
C GLU A 220 -9.20 -15.76 -41.81
N ASN A 221 -9.42 -14.71 -42.61
CA ASN A 221 -8.61 -14.36 -43.78
C ASN A 221 -7.55 -13.27 -43.46
N GLY A 222 -7.41 -12.88 -42.20
CA GLY A 222 -6.37 -11.97 -41.75
C GLY A 222 -6.73 -10.49 -41.84
N GLY A 223 -8.01 -10.14 -41.90
CA GLY A 223 -8.49 -8.76 -41.77
C GLY A 223 -8.52 -8.31 -40.31
N PHE A 224 -7.81 -7.21 -39.99
CA PHE A 224 -7.80 -6.61 -38.67
C PHE A 224 -8.71 -5.38 -38.60
N TYR A 225 -9.65 -5.38 -37.66
CA TYR A 225 -10.66 -4.35 -37.51
C TYR A 225 -10.61 -3.70 -36.13
N LYS A 226 -10.69 -2.37 -36.07
CA LYS A 226 -10.71 -1.61 -34.81
C LYS A 226 -12.08 -0.98 -34.57
N SER A 227 -12.47 -0.90 -33.31
CA SER A 227 -13.67 -0.17 -32.87
C SER A 227 -13.47 0.50 -31.52
N SER A 228 -13.83 1.79 -31.42
CA SER A 228 -13.87 2.53 -30.14
C SER A 228 -15.23 2.45 -29.45
N ASP A 229 -16.30 2.16 -30.20
CA ASP A 229 -17.68 2.13 -29.69
C ASP A 229 -18.28 0.71 -29.65
N SER A 230 -17.54 -0.31 -30.10
CA SER A 230 -17.94 -1.72 -30.29
C SER A 230 -19.06 -1.98 -31.32
N VAL A 231 -19.46 -0.95 -32.06
CA VAL A 231 -20.57 -1.01 -33.04
C VAL A 231 -20.06 -0.74 -34.45
N LYS A 232 -19.19 0.26 -34.62
CA LYS A 232 -18.57 0.59 -35.90
C LYS A 232 -17.18 0.00 -35.96
N TRP A 233 -16.95 -0.84 -36.95
CA TRP A 233 -15.70 -1.56 -37.16
C TRP A 233 -15.04 -1.09 -38.45
N GLU A 234 -13.80 -0.64 -38.33
CA GLU A 234 -13.01 -0.13 -39.45
C GLU A 234 -11.84 -1.07 -39.73
N LEU A 235 -11.66 -1.46 -41.00
CA LEU A 235 -10.50 -2.25 -41.43
C LEU A 235 -9.24 -1.39 -41.29
N ILE A 236 -8.28 -1.85 -40.50
CA ILE A 236 -6.99 -1.17 -40.32
C ILE A 236 -5.97 -1.66 -41.34
N PHE A 237 -5.81 -2.98 -41.46
CA PHE A 237 -4.93 -3.60 -42.44
C PHE A 237 -5.36 -5.05 -42.73
N GLN A 238 -4.89 -5.60 -43.85
CA GLN A 238 -4.96 -7.03 -44.13
C GLN A 238 -3.57 -7.65 -43.93
N ALA A 239 -3.47 -8.75 -43.18
CA ALA A 239 -2.18 -9.42 -42.95
C ALA A 239 -1.48 -9.80 -44.27
N ALA A 240 -2.27 -10.06 -45.32
CA ALA A 240 -1.78 -10.34 -46.65
C ALA A 240 -1.00 -9.18 -47.32
N ASP A 241 -1.28 -7.93 -46.95
CA ASP A 241 -0.65 -6.75 -47.56
C ASP A 241 0.86 -6.71 -47.26
N LYS A 242 1.30 -7.27 -46.13
CA LYS A 242 2.73 -7.40 -45.82
C LYS A 242 3.46 -8.46 -46.64
N PHE A 243 2.78 -9.53 -47.06
CA PHE A 243 3.38 -10.52 -47.97
C PHE A 243 3.68 -9.93 -49.36
N LEU A 244 2.92 -8.89 -49.76
CA LEU A 244 3.11 -8.18 -51.02
C LEU A 244 4.27 -7.16 -50.99
N LEU A 245 4.58 -6.58 -49.82
CA LEU A 245 5.68 -5.61 -49.63
C LEU A 245 7.07 -6.25 -49.54
N THR A 246 7.17 -7.58 -49.34
CA THR A 246 8.44 -8.33 -49.31
C THR A 246 8.88 -8.90 -50.67
N LYS A 247 8.15 -8.64 -51.76
CA LYS A 247 8.62 -8.95 -53.13
C LYS A 247 9.57 -7.83 -53.61
N PRO A 248 10.80 -8.13 -54.09
CA PRO A 248 11.68 -7.08 -54.62
C PRO A 248 11.11 -6.55 -55.94
N GLU A 249 10.71 -5.28 -55.97
CA GLU A 249 10.53 -4.51 -57.20
C GLU A 249 11.89 -4.19 -57.82
N ASP A 250 12.57 -5.19 -58.37
CA ASP A 250 13.57 -4.95 -59.41
C ASP A 250 12.85 -4.92 -60.76
N ASN A 251 12.31 -3.75 -61.10
CA ASN A 251 12.50 -3.11 -62.40
C ASN A 251 11.53 -1.95 -62.56
N LEU A 252 11.92 -0.75 -62.12
CA LEU A 252 11.74 0.48 -62.89
C LEU A 252 12.79 1.50 -62.40
N GLU A 253 14.07 1.27 -62.75
CA GLU A 253 15.04 2.37 -62.84
C GLU A 253 14.61 3.30 -63.98
N GLU A 254 14.04 4.41 -63.56
CA GLU A 254 14.27 5.78 -64.05
C GLU A 254 15.27 5.90 -65.23
N LYS A 255 14.81 6.41 -66.39
CA LYS A 255 15.69 7.14 -67.29
C LYS A 255 14.99 8.17 -68.19
N VAL A 256 15.20 9.42 -67.81
CA VAL A 256 15.71 10.55 -68.63
C VAL A 256 15.24 10.63 -70.09
N GLU A 257 14.51 11.71 -70.37
CA GLU A 257 14.21 12.22 -71.71
C GLU A 257 15.47 12.30 -72.59
N THR A 258 15.46 11.68 -73.77
CA THR A 258 15.61 12.37 -75.08
C THR A 258 15.67 11.39 -76.27
N THR A 259 14.83 11.68 -77.25
CA THR A 259 14.97 11.50 -78.72
C THR A 259 15.99 10.49 -79.30
N ASN A 260 15.41 9.51 -80.02
CA ASN A 260 15.82 8.90 -81.29
C ASN A 260 17.14 8.10 -81.44
N SER A 261 16.92 6.80 -81.65
CA SER A 261 17.36 5.95 -82.78
C SER A 261 18.65 5.10 -82.71
N SER A 262 18.44 3.84 -83.13
CA SER A 262 19.29 2.90 -83.89
C SER A 262 20.20 1.86 -83.17
N THR A 263 19.69 0.61 -83.19
CA THR A 263 20.26 -0.68 -83.70
C THR A 263 21.47 -1.41 -83.08
N ASP A 264 21.16 -2.68 -82.72
CA ASP A 264 21.78 -3.99 -83.10
C ASP A 264 22.92 -4.69 -82.32
N ASN A 265 22.58 -5.92 -81.87
CA ASN A 265 23.28 -7.24 -82.02
C ASN A 265 24.59 -7.49 -81.25
N THR A 266 25.02 -8.67 -80.75
CA THR A 266 24.74 -10.15 -80.86
C THR A 266 25.76 -10.85 -79.91
N GLU A 267 25.50 -11.93 -79.13
CA GLU A 267 25.68 -13.40 -79.40
C GLU A 267 26.61 -14.17 -78.39
N ILE A 268 26.20 -15.42 -78.04
CA ILE A 268 26.97 -16.72 -77.95
C ILE A 268 27.73 -17.19 -76.66
N SER A 269 27.20 -18.30 -76.06
CA SER A 269 27.77 -19.68 -75.76
C SER A 269 28.99 -19.89 -74.80
N THR A 270 29.34 -21.05 -74.19
CA THR A 270 28.91 -22.49 -74.10
C THR A 270 29.76 -23.25 -73.02
N ASN A 271 29.34 -24.47 -72.60
CA ASN A 271 30.13 -25.72 -72.29
C ASN A 271 30.95 -25.83 -70.95
N LYS A 272 31.18 -26.98 -70.25
CA LYS A 272 30.80 -28.44 -70.28
C LYS A 272 31.51 -29.22 -69.10
N THR A 273 30.91 -30.34 -68.59
CA THR A 273 31.48 -31.65 -68.05
C THR A 273 32.56 -31.69 -66.93
N ASP A 274 32.80 -32.71 -66.08
CA ASP A 274 32.22 -34.02 -65.64
C ASP A 274 33.02 -34.54 -64.40
N GLU A 275 32.36 -35.32 -63.52
CA GLU A 275 32.73 -36.55 -62.74
C GLU A 275 33.95 -36.75 -61.76
N THR A 276 33.59 -37.38 -60.61
CA THR A 276 34.23 -38.48 -59.79
C THR A 276 35.02 -38.29 -58.46
N GLU A 277 34.49 -38.99 -57.42
CA GLU A 277 35.07 -39.85 -56.34
C GLU A 277 35.84 -39.37 -55.06
N THR A 278 35.22 -39.69 -53.91
CA THR A 278 35.70 -40.27 -52.61
C THR A 278 36.50 -39.50 -51.53
N SER A 279 35.88 -39.56 -50.33
CA SER A 279 36.38 -39.71 -48.94
C SER A 279 37.20 -38.64 -48.18
N GLU A 280 36.53 -38.16 -47.11
CA GLU A 280 36.99 -37.76 -45.77
C GLU A 280 38.23 -36.86 -45.62
N THR A 281 38.00 -35.63 -45.14
CA THR A 281 38.57 -35.12 -43.87
C THR A 281 37.97 -33.78 -43.49
N SER A 282 37.77 -33.61 -42.19
CA SER A 282 37.31 -32.41 -41.48
C SER A 282 38.07 -31.14 -41.86
N ALA A 283 37.34 -30.09 -42.22
CA ALA A 283 37.71 -28.71 -41.93
C ALA A 283 36.46 -27.84 -41.90
N ASP A 284 36.33 -27.12 -40.80
CA ASP A 284 35.31 -26.18 -40.42
C ASP A 284 35.23 -24.97 -41.38
N LYS A 285 34.05 -24.34 -41.41
CA LYS A 285 33.59 -23.14 -42.15
C LYS A 285 33.08 -23.32 -43.58
N THR A 286 31.76 -23.18 -43.73
CA THR A 286 31.14 -22.25 -44.70
C THR A 286 29.64 -22.12 -44.47
N ASN A 287 29.23 -20.86 -44.22
CA ASN A 287 28.01 -20.17 -44.63
C ASN A 287 26.73 -20.99 -44.81
N GLU A 288 25.81 -20.74 -43.88
CA GLU A 288 24.37 -20.80 -44.06
C GLU A 288 23.96 -20.03 -45.33
N ALA A 289 23.42 -20.76 -46.30
CA ALA A 289 22.43 -20.21 -47.21
C ALA A 289 21.10 -20.85 -46.79
N GLU A 290 20.35 -20.14 -45.96
CA GLU A 290 18.95 -20.44 -45.71
C GLU A 290 18.18 -20.29 -47.04
N ASN A 291 17.49 -21.35 -47.44
CA ASN A 291 16.49 -21.27 -48.49
C ASN A 291 15.30 -20.48 -47.94
N GLU A 292 15.10 -19.25 -48.42
CA GLU A 292 13.83 -18.53 -48.30
C GLU A 292 12.76 -19.32 -49.08
N ALA A 293 11.80 -19.89 -48.34
CA ALA A 293 10.60 -20.47 -48.92
C ALA A 293 9.60 -19.35 -49.24
N GLU A 294 9.00 -19.40 -50.44
CA GLU A 294 8.00 -18.45 -50.93
C GLU A 294 6.81 -18.33 -49.96
N LEU A 295 6.51 -17.10 -49.50
CA LEU A 295 5.37 -16.76 -48.65
C LEU A 295 4.05 -16.92 -49.42
N SER A 296 3.10 -17.68 -48.86
CA SER A 296 1.78 -17.89 -49.48
C SER A 296 0.84 -16.70 -49.22
N GLU A 297 0.13 -16.23 -50.24
CA GLU A 297 -0.74 -15.03 -50.18
C GLU A 297 -2.07 -15.25 -49.41
N ASN A 298 -2.40 -16.48 -48.98
CA ASN A 298 -3.64 -16.80 -48.27
C ASN A 298 -3.36 -17.67 -47.03
N VAL A 299 -3.01 -17.01 -45.91
CA VAL A 299 -2.85 -17.67 -44.61
C VAL A 299 -4.17 -17.64 -43.85
N LYS A 300 -4.68 -18.81 -43.47
CA LYS A 300 -5.80 -18.91 -42.53
C LYS A 300 -5.37 -18.65 -41.09
N TRP A 301 -6.05 -17.74 -40.41
CA TRP A 301 -5.82 -17.40 -39.01
C TRP A 301 -6.79 -18.12 -38.09
N PHE A 302 -6.34 -18.45 -36.88
CA PHE A 302 -7.10 -19.27 -35.93
C PHE A 302 -7.44 -18.57 -34.62
N ASP A 303 -6.60 -17.66 -34.13
CA ASP A 303 -6.82 -17.00 -32.83
C ASP A 303 -6.03 -15.69 -32.69
N LEU A 304 -6.47 -14.81 -31.76
CA LEU A 304 -5.90 -13.49 -31.46
C LEU A 304 -5.90 -13.24 -29.95
N SER A 305 -4.79 -12.76 -29.42
CA SER A 305 -4.68 -12.28 -28.04
C SER A 305 -3.89 -10.97 -27.95
N SER A 306 -4.05 -10.23 -26.87
CA SER A 306 -3.33 -8.97 -26.60
C SER A 306 -2.91 -8.85 -25.15
N ARG A 307 -1.94 -7.97 -24.89
CA ARG A 307 -1.50 -7.59 -23.54
C ARG A 307 -0.91 -6.19 -23.56
N VAL A 308 -0.67 -5.65 -22.37
CA VAL A 308 0.14 -4.44 -22.16
C VAL A 308 1.57 -4.88 -21.85
N ASP A 309 2.55 -4.23 -22.47
CA ASP A 309 3.98 -4.45 -22.20
C ASP A 309 4.45 -3.67 -20.95
N ASP A 310 5.71 -3.87 -20.53
CA ASP A 310 6.27 -3.19 -19.34
C ASP A 310 6.37 -1.66 -19.50
N GLN A 311 6.17 -1.13 -20.72
CA GLN A 311 6.23 0.29 -21.05
C GLN A 311 4.83 0.92 -21.11
N GLY A 312 3.77 0.12 -20.93
CA GLY A 312 2.39 0.58 -20.99
C GLY A 312 1.77 0.57 -22.39
N ASN A 313 2.43 -0.03 -23.39
CA ASN A 313 1.90 -0.11 -24.75
C ASN A 313 1.10 -1.40 -24.97
N SER A 314 0.01 -1.31 -25.73
CA SER A 314 -0.74 -2.49 -26.16
C SER A 314 -0.03 -3.21 -27.30
N ILE A 315 0.14 -4.51 -27.15
CA ILE A 315 0.69 -5.41 -28.16
C ILE A 315 -0.26 -6.59 -28.38
N PHE A 316 -0.26 -7.14 -29.58
CA PHE A 316 -1.09 -8.28 -29.95
C PHE A 316 -0.29 -9.38 -30.61
N MET A 317 -0.84 -10.60 -30.55
CA MET A 317 -0.34 -11.76 -31.25
C MET A 317 -1.49 -12.53 -31.89
N ALA A 318 -1.38 -12.78 -33.19
CA ALA A 318 -2.26 -13.65 -33.95
C ALA A 318 -1.52 -14.90 -34.43
N VAL A 319 -2.23 -16.01 -34.52
CA VAL A 319 -1.65 -17.31 -34.90
C VAL A 319 -2.48 -17.98 -36.01
N GLY A 320 -1.81 -18.73 -36.89
CA GLY A 320 -2.44 -19.32 -38.06
C GLY A 320 -1.80 -20.61 -38.56
N GLU A 321 -2.26 -21.03 -39.73
CA GLU A 321 -1.83 -22.26 -40.37
C GLU A 321 -0.34 -22.26 -40.72
N THR A 322 0.26 -23.45 -40.82
CA THR A 322 1.67 -23.64 -41.20
C THR A 322 2.69 -22.87 -40.34
N GLY A 323 2.33 -22.56 -39.09
CA GLY A 323 3.22 -21.92 -38.12
C GLY A 323 3.32 -20.41 -38.27
N TYR A 324 2.41 -19.75 -38.98
CA TYR A 324 2.41 -18.29 -39.08
C TYR A 324 1.98 -17.62 -37.76
N VAL A 325 2.75 -16.60 -37.38
CA VAL A 325 2.49 -15.73 -36.24
C VAL A 325 2.63 -14.28 -36.68
N LEU A 326 1.72 -13.42 -36.24
CA LEU A 326 1.83 -11.97 -36.40
C LEU A 326 1.91 -11.35 -35.00
N TYR A 327 2.92 -10.52 -34.77
CA TYR A 327 3.17 -9.88 -33.48
C TYR A 327 3.47 -8.39 -33.64
N GLY A 328 2.99 -7.57 -32.70
CA GLY A 328 3.40 -6.17 -32.56
C GLY A 328 2.26 -5.27 -32.13
N ASN A 329 2.29 -4.02 -32.58
CA ASN A 329 1.22 -3.06 -32.40
C ASN A 329 0.64 -2.63 -33.78
N LEU A 330 -0.36 -1.74 -33.78
CA LEU A 330 -1.03 -1.35 -35.03
C LEU A 330 -0.16 -0.47 -35.95
N GLU A 331 0.93 0.11 -35.43
CA GLU A 331 1.88 0.94 -36.20
C GLU A 331 3.08 0.12 -36.71
N GLU A 332 3.60 -0.78 -35.87
CA GLU A 332 4.76 -1.63 -36.12
C GLU A 332 4.47 -3.07 -35.70
N TYR A 333 4.40 -3.96 -36.69
CA TYR A 333 4.16 -5.39 -36.49
C TYR A 333 5.04 -6.24 -37.41
N SER A 334 5.37 -7.47 -36.99
CA SER A 334 6.12 -8.46 -37.78
C SER A 334 5.25 -9.68 -38.07
N ILE A 335 5.48 -10.31 -39.23
CA ILE A 335 4.89 -11.61 -39.59
C ILE A 335 6.04 -12.60 -39.71
N LYS A 336 5.93 -13.73 -39.05
CA LYS A 336 6.96 -14.76 -38.98
C LYS A 336 6.35 -16.14 -39.17
N GLN A 337 7.09 -17.03 -39.83
CA GLN A 337 6.76 -18.44 -39.90
C GLN A 337 7.69 -19.22 -38.98
N LEU A 338 7.12 -20.02 -38.07
CA LEU A 338 7.90 -20.86 -37.15
C LEU A 338 8.52 -22.06 -37.87
N LYS A 339 9.68 -22.52 -37.39
CA LYS A 339 10.48 -23.59 -38.04
C LYS A 339 9.76 -24.94 -38.19
N SER A 340 8.77 -25.23 -37.34
CA SER A 340 8.05 -26.51 -37.35
C SER A 340 7.08 -26.65 -38.52
N LEU A 341 6.65 -25.55 -39.14
CA LEU A 341 5.68 -25.52 -40.25
C LEU A 341 4.32 -26.18 -39.95
N ASP A 342 4.05 -26.49 -38.69
CA ASP A 342 2.78 -27.04 -38.21
C ASP A 342 1.87 -25.91 -37.71
N ASP A 343 0.56 -26.12 -37.81
CA ASP A 343 -0.45 -25.14 -37.36
C ASP A 343 -0.32 -24.80 -35.88
N ILE A 344 -0.48 -23.51 -35.57
CA ILE A 344 -0.63 -22.99 -34.22
C ILE A 344 -2.10 -22.66 -34.01
N ASN A 345 -2.78 -23.48 -33.21
CA ASN A 345 -4.25 -23.51 -33.14
C ASN A 345 -4.83 -22.44 -32.20
N ALA A 346 -4.09 -22.02 -31.16
CA ALA A 346 -4.59 -21.08 -30.16
C ALA A 346 -3.46 -20.27 -29.52
N VAL A 347 -3.80 -19.06 -29.06
CA VAL A 347 -2.89 -18.15 -28.34
C VAL A 347 -3.59 -17.51 -27.15
N THR A 348 -2.87 -17.38 -26.04
CA THR A 348 -3.32 -16.58 -24.90
C THR A 348 -2.18 -15.74 -24.35
N SER A 349 -2.50 -14.74 -23.56
CA SER A 349 -1.53 -13.83 -22.95
C SER A 349 -1.75 -13.70 -21.45
N ASN A 350 -0.72 -13.25 -20.75
CA ASN A 350 -0.80 -12.74 -19.39
C ASN A 350 0.26 -11.62 -19.22
N SER A 351 0.51 -11.19 -17.98
CA SER A 351 1.58 -10.22 -17.65
C SER A 351 2.98 -10.72 -18.01
N ASP A 352 3.18 -12.02 -18.18
CA ASP A 352 4.49 -12.62 -18.41
C ASP A 352 4.77 -12.79 -19.90
N GLY A 353 3.81 -13.20 -20.73
CA GLY A 353 4.03 -13.23 -22.18
C GLY A 353 2.84 -13.77 -22.96
N PHE A 354 3.13 -14.22 -24.18
CA PHE A 354 2.22 -15.00 -25.02
C PHE A 354 2.55 -16.49 -24.94
N TYR A 355 1.49 -17.30 -24.89
CA TYR A 355 1.54 -18.76 -24.89
C TYR A 355 0.82 -19.28 -26.12
N LEU A 356 1.53 -20.03 -26.95
CA LEU A 356 1.06 -20.52 -28.24
C LEU A 356 1.04 -22.04 -28.23
N VAL A 357 -0.04 -22.65 -28.74
CA VAL A 357 -0.15 -24.12 -28.78
C VAL A 357 -0.64 -24.61 -30.14
N GLY A 358 -0.12 -25.75 -30.60
CA GLY A 358 -0.32 -26.23 -31.96
C GLY A 358 -0.28 -27.73 -32.14
N ASN A 359 -0.26 -28.15 -33.40
CA ASN A 359 -0.18 -29.56 -33.79
C ASN A 359 1.20 -30.16 -33.44
N ASN A 360 1.32 -31.49 -33.48
CA ASN A 360 2.58 -32.20 -33.24
C ASN A 360 3.30 -31.85 -31.93
N SER A 361 2.52 -31.60 -30.87
CA SER A 361 2.99 -31.26 -29.52
C SER A 361 3.72 -29.92 -29.41
N LEU A 362 3.46 -29.00 -30.34
CA LEU A 362 4.01 -27.65 -30.27
C LEU A 362 3.36 -26.84 -29.15
N ALA A 363 4.22 -26.30 -28.29
CA ALA A 363 3.85 -25.35 -27.25
C ALA A 363 5.02 -24.37 -27.08
N PHE A 364 4.73 -23.08 -27.17
CA PHE A 364 5.73 -22.02 -27.11
C PHE A 364 5.35 -20.95 -26.09
N TYR A 365 6.37 -20.33 -25.52
CA TYR A 365 6.29 -19.07 -24.80
C TYR A 365 7.11 -18.02 -25.53
N SER A 366 6.56 -16.81 -25.68
CA SER A 366 7.28 -15.67 -26.22
C SER A 366 6.90 -14.39 -25.47
N TYR A 367 7.90 -13.65 -25.02
CA TYR A 367 7.70 -12.33 -24.40
C TYR A 367 7.59 -11.23 -25.47
N ASP A 368 8.43 -11.31 -26.49
CA ASP A 368 8.73 -10.23 -27.44
C ASP A 368 8.32 -10.55 -28.88
N GLY A 369 7.65 -11.68 -29.13
CA GLY A 369 7.26 -12.14 -30.47
C GLY A 369 8.42 -12.50 -31.40
N GLU A 370 9.66 -12.37 -30.94
CA GLU A 370 10.87 -12.65 -31.71
C GLU A 370 11.53 -13.93 -31.23
N ASN A 371 11.63 -14.07 -29.90
CA ASN A 371 12.20 -15.21 -29.22
C ASN A 371 11.10 -16.18 -28.76
N TYR A 372 11.19 -17.42 -29.23
CA TYR A 372 10.22 -18.48 -28.92
C TYR A 372 10.92 -19.59 -28.14
N ARG A 373 10.50 -19.77 -26.89
CA ARG A 373 10.96 -20.86 -26.04
C ARG A 373 9.96 -22.00 -26.08
N TYR A 374 10.42 -23.21 -26.40
CA TYR A 374 9.60 -24.42 -26.27
C TYR A 374 9.20 -24.64 -24.80
N LEU A 375 7.93 -24.93 -24.59
CA LEU A 375 7.43 -25.37 -23.29
C LEU A 375 7.58 -26.89 -23.19
N ASP A 376 8.18 -27.35 -22.09
CA ASP A 376 8.30 -28.79 -21.83
C ASP A 376 6.97 -29.34 -21.31
N VAL A 377 6.10 -29.69 -22.25
CA VAL A 377 4.80 -30.27 -21.94
C VAL A 377 4.93 -31.78 -21.84
N SER A 378 4.61 -32.34 -20.67
CA SER A 378 4.81 -33.75 -20.31
C SER A 378 4.09 -34.79 -21.19
N ARG A 379 3.22 -34.36 -22.12
CA ARG A 379 2.40 -35.22 -22.99
C ARG A 379 2.56 -34.83 -24.46
N LYS A 380 2.52 -35.83 -25.35
CA LYS A 380 2.39 -35.61 -26.79
C LYS A 380 0.91 -35.55 -27.20
N ALA A 381 0.51 -34.48 -27.87
CA ALA A 381 -0.85 -34.24 -28.35
C ALA A 381 -0.86 -33.23 -29.50
N ASN A 382 -1.96 -33.11 -30.24
CA ASN A 382 -2.23 -31.87 -30.96
C ASN A 382 -2.99 -30.96 -29.99
N TRP A 383 -2.37 -29.86 -29.58
CA TRP A 383 -2.97 -28.93 -28.64
C TRP A 383 -3.93 -28.01 -29.38
N GLN A 384 -5.15 -27.87 -28.86
CA GLN A 384 -6.26 -27.20 -29.56
C GLN A 384 -6.71 -25.92 -28.85
N ALA A 385 -6.62 -25.88 -27.52
CA ALA A 385 -7.06 -24.75 -26.73
C ALA A 385 -6.05 -24.44 -25.63
N VAL A 386 -5.90 -23.15 -25.31
CA VAL A 386 -5.08 -22.66 -24.21
C VAL A 386 -5.84 -21.57 -23.45
N SER A 387 -5.65 -21.49 -22.14
CA SER A 387 -6.22 -20.46 -21.29
C SER A 387 -5.23 -20.05 -20.21
N SER A 388 -5.17 -18.75 -19.92
CA SER A 388 -4.39 -18.18 -18.84
C SER A 388 -5.29 -17.62 -17.73
N ARG A 389 -4.78 -17.64 -16.50
CA ARG A 389 -5.33 -16.89 -15.36
C ARG A 389 -4.17 -16.48 -14.44
N GLY A 390 -3.78 -15.21 -14.49
CA GLY A 390 -2.52 -14.78 -13.90
C GLY A 390 -1.36 -15.58 -14.48
N ASN A 391 -0.56 -16.21 -13.63
CA ASN A 391 0.59 -17.03 -14.04
C ASN A 391 0.19 -18.49 -14.35
N GLN A 392 -1.08 -18.87 -14.12
CA GLN A 392 -1.55 -20.22 -14.38
C GLN A 392 -1.88 -20.40 -15.86
N ILE A 393 -1.48 -21.53 -16.43
CA ILE A 393 -1.71 -21.87 -17.84
C ILE A 393 -2.30 -23.28 -17.93
N MET A 394 -3.38 -23.42 -18.70
CA MET A 394 -4.00 -24.70 -19.01
C MET A 394 -4.00 -24.92 -20.52
N VAL A 395 -3.65 -26.13 -20.96
CA VAL A 395 -3.67 -26.53 -22.37
C VAL A 395 -4.47 -27.82 -22.54
N ALA A 396 -5.36 -27.84 -23.53
CA ALA A 396 -6.20 -28.98 -23.83
C ALA A 396 -6.02 -29.48 -25.28
N GLY A 397 -5.99 -30.80 -25.46
CA GLY A 397 -5.66 -31.47 -26.72
C GLY A 397 -6.85 -32.14 -27.42
N ASP A 398 -6.55 -32.75 -28.56
CA ASP A 398 -7.52 -33.38 -29.45
C ASP A 398 -7.90 -34.84 -29.11
N GLN A 399 -7.18 -35.47 -28.16
CA GLN A 399 -7.41 -36.85 -27.72
C GLN A 399 -7.60 -36.92 -26.19
N GLY A 400 -8.26 -35.93 -25.61
CA GLY A 400 -8.56 -35.85 -24.18
C GLY A 400 -7.37 -35.54 -23.28
N GLN A 401 -6.21 -35.15 -23.83
CA GLN A 401 -5.07 -34.71 -23.02
C GLN A 401 -5.31 -33.32 -22.45
N VAL A 402 -4.94 -33.13 -21.20
CA VAL A 402 -4.99 -31.83 -20.52
C VAL A 402 -3.72 -31.71 -19.69
N VAL A 403 -3.08 -30.54 -19.77
CA VAL A 403 -1.93 -30.19 -18.95
C VAL A 403 -2.17 -28.85 -18.28
N PHE A 404 -1.55 -28.67 -17.11
CA PHE A 404 -1.70 -27.48 -16.30
C PHE A 404 -0.36 -27.06 -15.72
N SER A 405 -0.17 -25.75 -15.62
CA SER A 405 0.99 -25.13 -15.00
C SER A 405 0.54 -24.06 -14.01
N LYS A 406 1.12 -24.06 -12.80
CA LYS A 406 0.85 -23.04 -11.78
C LYS A 406 1.69 -21.77 -11.98
N ASP A 407 2.85 -21.91 -12.59
CA ASP A 407 3.86 -20.87 -12.74
C ASP A 407 4.03 -20.41 -14.20
N GLY A 408 3.43 -21.12 -15.17
CA GLY A 408 3.60 -20.87 -16.60
C GLY A 408 4.87 -21.48 -17.19
N TYR A 409 5.65 -22.22 -16.40
CA TYR A 409 6.93 -22.81 -16.79
C TYR A 409 6.90 -24.34 -16.71
N SER A 410 6.34 -24.88 -15.63
CA SER A 410 6.34 -26.30 -15.29
C SER A 410 4.96 -26.90 -15.52
N PHE A 411 4.85 -27.90 -16.42
CA PHE A 411 3.56 -28.46 -16.84
C PHE A 411 3.34 -29.90 -16.34
N GLU A 412 2.24 -30.09 -15.61
CA GLU A 412 1.79 -31.39 -15.11
C GLU A 412 0.61 -31.91 -15.95
N SER A 413 0.59 -33.22 -16.21
CA SER A 413 -0.56 -33.86 -16.87
C SER A 413 -1.68 -34.09 -15.85
N LEU A 414 -2.88 -33.67 -16.19
CA LEU A 414 -4.07 -33.95 -15.38
C LEU A 414 -4.60 -35.38 -15.63
N ASN A 415 -5.51 -35.83 -14.77
CA ASN A 415 -6.10 -37.18 -14.86
C ASN A 415 -7.11 -37.25 -16.03
N ASN A 416 -6.91 -38.23 -16.91
CA ASN A 416 -7.76 -38.44 -18.10
C ASN A 416 -8.68 -39.66 -18.00
N GLU A 417 -8.62 -40.43 -16.90
CA GLU A 417 -9.44 -41.64 -16.73
C GLU A 417 -10.92 -41.29 -16.65
N THR A 418 -11.28 -40.37 -15.74
CA THR A 418 -12.67 -39.93 -15.57
C THR A 418 -13.19 -39.16 -16.80
N ILE A 419 -12.33 -38.42 -17.51
CA ILE A 419 -12.68 -37.78 -18.79
C ILE A 419 -13.11 -38.83 -19.81
N SER A 420 -12.34 -39.92 -19.92
CA SER A 420 -12.62 -41.01 -20.87
C SER A 420 -13.91 -41.74 -20.50
N GLU A 421 -14.14 -42.00 -19.22
CA GLU A 421 -15.38 -42.61 -18.70
C GLU A 421 -16.61 -41.76 -18.99
N LEU A 422 -16.54 -40.45 -18.69
CA LEU A 422 -17.61 -39.51 -19.02
C LEU A 422 -17.87 -39.46 -20.53
N SER A 423 -16.83 -39.36 -21.34
CA SER A 423 -16.97 -39.33 -22.79
C SER A 423 -17.68 -40.58 -23.34
N LEU A 424 -17.41 -41.76 -22.76
CA LEU A 424 -18.03 -43.03 -23.12
C LEU A 424 -19.52 -43.08 -22.76
N GLN A 425 -19.92 -42.55 -21.60
CA GLN A 425 -21.33 -42.53 -21.16
C GLN A 425 -22.24 -41.79 -22.13
N TYR A 426 -21.71 -40.78 -22.82
CA TYR A 426 -22.46 -39.91 -23.74
C TYR A 426 -22.11 -40.16 -25.22
N SER A 427 -21.44 -41.27 -25.53
CA SER A 427 -21.23 -41.73 -26.90
C SER A 427 -22.46 -42.50 -27.40
N GLU A 428 -23.02 -42.13 -28.56
CA GLU A 428 -24.18 -42.83 -29.13
C GLU A 428 -23.84 -44.31 -29.37
N GLN A 429 -24.52 -45.22 -28.67
CA GLN A 429 -24.40 -46.66 -28.94
C GLN A 429 -25.19 -47.00 -30.22
N ASN A 430 -24.48 -47.19 -31.33
CA ASN A 430 -25.06 -47.84 -32.50
C ASN A 430 -25.44 -49.29 -32.16
N PRO A 431 -26.72 -49.73 -32.28
CA PRO A 431 -27.15 -51.07 -31.85
C PRO A 431 -26.67 -52.24 -32.74
N GLY A 432 -25.52 -52.11 -33.41
CA GLY A 432 -25.05 -53.05 -34.44
C GLY A 432 -23.55 -53.38 -34.43
N ASP A 433 -22.70 -52.60 -33.76
CA ASP A 433 -21.26 -52.84 -33.73
C ASP A 433 -20.81 -53.38 -32.35
N GLN A 434 -20.13 -54.53 -32.37
CA GLN A 434 -19.56 -55.18 -31.17
C GLN A 434 -18.19 -54.60 -30.75
N GLU A 435 -17.74 -53.52 -31.38
CA GLU A 435 -16.55 -52.78 -30.93
C GLU A 435 -16.97 -51.49 -30.22
N VAL A 436 -16.66 -51.41 -28.92
CA VAL A 436 -16.77 -50.17 -28.15
C VAL A 436 -15.68 -49.22 -28.67
N ILE A 437 -16.04 -48.30 -29.57
CA ILE A 437 -15.14 -47.23 -30.00
C ILE A 437 -14.95 -46.30 -28.81
N VAL A 438 -13.76 -46.29 -28.22
CA VAL A 438 -13.39 -45.28 -27.20
C VAL A 438 -13.27 -43.93 -27.89
N ILE A 439 -14.32 -43.10 -27.79
CA ILE A 439 -14.28 -41.72 -28.29
C ILE A 439 -13.53 -40.88 -27.26
N LYS A 440 -12.27 -40.57 -27.54
CA LYS A 440 -11.53 -39.54 -26.79
C LYS A 440 -12.06 -38.16 -27.20
N PRO A 441 -12.35 -37.26 -26.25
CA PRO A 441 -12.89 -35.94 -26.57
C PRO A 441 -11.83 -35.08 -27.27
N ARG A 442 -12.25 -34.36 -28.31
CA ARG A 442 -11.48 -33.28 -28.92
C ARG A 442 -11.88 -31.97 -28.25
N PHE A 443 -11.01 -31.40 -27.43
CA PHE A 443 -11.30 -30.13 -26.77
C PHE A 443 -11.17 -28.97 -27.77
N ILE A 444 -12.11 -28.02 -27.69
CA ILE A 444 -12.14 -26.82 -28.54
C ILE A 444 -12.09 -25.52 -27.72
N SER A 445 -12.32 -25.61 -26.42
CA SER A 445 -12.24 -24.48 -25.50
C SER A 445 -11.96 -25.00 -24.09
N CYS A 446 -11.23 -24.22 -23.30
CA CYS A 446 -10.86 -24.54 -21.94
C CYS A 446 -10.76 -23.25 -21.12
N SER A 447 -11.11 -23.29 -19.85
CA SER A 447 -11.02 -22.12 -18.97
C SER A 447 -10.64 -22.50 -17.55
N ILE A 448 -9.69 -21.74 -16.97
CA ILE A 448 -9.33 -21.83 -15.56
C ILE A 448 -10.34 -21.02 -14.78
N LEU A 449 -11.19 -21.70 -14.02
CA LEU A 449 -12.26 -21.07 -13.27
C LEU A 449 -11.78 -20.57 -11.92
N SER A 450 -10.90 -21.28 -11.23
CA SER A 450 -10.31 -20.80 -9.98
C SER A 450 -8.96 -21.45 -9.71
N ASN A 451 -8.44 -21.33 -8.49
CA ASN A 451 -7.21 -22.01 -8.09
C ASN A 451 -7.34 -23.53 -8.17
N ASN A 452 -8.56 -24.08 -8.04
CA ASN A 452 -8.81 -25.52 -8.05
C ASN A 452 -9.84 -25.97 -9.10
N GLN A 453 -10.55 -25.05 -9.73
CA GLN A 453 -11.65 -25.37 -10.64
C GLN A 453 -11.30 -25.15 -12.11
N PHE A 454 -11.65 -26.11 -12.96
CA PHE A 454 -11.43 -26.06 -14.41
C PHE A 454 -12.70 -26.43 -15.17
N VAL A 455 -12.88 -25.83 -16.34
CA VAL A 455 -13.88 -26.26 -17.33
C VAL A 455 -13.23 -26.52 -18.68
N LEU A 456 -13.64 -27.61 -19.32
CA LEU A 456 -13.28 -27.97 -20.69
C LEU A 456 -14.55 -28.15 -21.51
N LEU A 457 -14.49 -27.77 -22.78
CA LEU A 457 -15.55 -27.96 -23.75
C LEU A 457 -15.01 -28.74 -24.95
N ASP A 458 -15.71 -29.81 -25.30
CA ASP A 458 -15.36 -30.61 -26.47
C ASP A 458 -16.14 -30.22 -27.73
N SER A 459 -15.70 -30.75 -28.88
CA SER A 459 -16.32 -30.50 -30.18
C SER A 459 -17.73 -31.07 -30.34
N ARG A 460 -18.24 -31.86 -29.38
CA ARG A 460 -19.63 -32.34 -29.36
C ARG A 460 -20.55 -31.38 -28.59
N GLY A 461 -19.97 -30.38 -27.91
CA GLY A 461 -20.66 -29.42 -27.06
C GLY A 461 -20.82 -29.88 -25.61
N MET A 462 -20.03 -30.86 -25.15
CA MET A 462 -20.07 -31.39 -23.78
C MET A 462 -19.09 -30.64 -22.88
N LEU A 463 -19.55 -30.30 -21.68
CA LEU A 463 -18.76 -29.63 -20.65
C LEU A 463 -18.23 -30.61 -19.60
N PHE A 464 -16.92 -30.56 -19.38
CA PHE A 464 -16.24 -31.30 -18.33
C PHE A 464 -15.80 -30.28 -17.27
N PHE A 465 -16.15 -30.53 -16.02
CA PHE A 465 -15.81 -29.68 -14.90
C PHE A 465 -15.03 -30.47 -13.86
N SER A 466 -14.01 -29.85 -13.30
CA SER A 466 -13.27 -30.36 -12.15
C SER A 466 -13.26 -29.29 -11.07
N ASP A 467 -13.43 -29.70 -9.82
CA ASP A 467 -13.34 -28.87 -8.62
C ASP A 467 -12.14 -29.23 -7.72
N ASN A 468 -11.24 -30.09 -8.21
CA ASN A 468 -10.10 -30.61 -7.47
C ASN A 468 -8.84 -30.70 -8.34
N LEU A 469 -8.48 -29.61 -9.02
CA LEU A 469 -7.25 -29.51 -9.83
C LEU A 469 -7.13 -30.59 -10.92
N GLY A 470 -8.26 -31.05 -11.46
CA GLY A 470 -8.27 -32.06 -12.52
C GLY A 470 -7.99 -33.49 -12.04
N GLU A 471 -8.04 -33.77 -10.74
CA GLU A 471 -7.96 -35.14 -10.21
C GLU A 471 -9.18 -35.97 -10.65
N THR A 472 -10.37 -35.36 -10.62
CA THR A 472 -11.62 -35.95 -11.10
C THR A 472 -12.40 -34.96 -11.95
N TRP A 473 -13.15 -35.50 -12.92
CA TRP A 473 -13.99 -34.73 -13.81
C TRP A 473 -15.43 -35.19 -13.69
N LYS A 474 -16.37 -34.24 -13.74
CA LYS A 474 -17.82 -34.46 -13.78
C LYS A 474 -18.43 -33.66 -14.93
N ASN A 475 -19.63 -34.03 -15.36
CA ASN A 475 -20.38 -33.23 -16.32
C ASN A 475 -20.97 -32.01 -15.56
N LEU A 476 -20.77 -30.81 -16.10
CA LEU A 476 -21.28 -29.57 -15.49
C LEU A 476 -22.81 -29.40 -15.66
N THR A 477 -23.47 -30.18 -16.54
CA THR A 477 -24.91 -30.08 -16.81
C THR A 477 -25.68 -31.38 -16.55
N ASP A 478 -26.62 -31.33 -15.59
CA ASP A 478 -27.81 -32.23 -15.53
C ASP A 478 -28.93 -31.79 -16.53
N LEU A 479 -28.69 -30.72 -17.31
CA LEU A 479 -29.61 -30.15 -18.31
C LEU A 479 -29.25 -30.61 -19.74
N ALA A 480 -29.55 -31.87 -20.04
CA ALA A 480 -29.19 -32.57 -21.27
C ALA A 480 -29.93 -32.15 -22.57
N THR A 481 -29.93 -30.86 -22.96
CA THR A 481 -30.45 -30.47 -24.31
C THR A 481 -29.69 -29.38 -25.06
N LYS A 482 -28.73 -28.66 -24.44
CA LYS A 482 -28.01 -27.55 -25.09
C LYS A 482 -26.57 -27.94 -25.43
N LYS A 483 -26.06 -27.46 -26.57
CA LYS A 483 -24.69 -27.68 -27.05
C LYS A 483 -23.98 -26.33 -27.19
N TYR A 484 -22.78 -26.23 -26.63
CA TYR A 484 -21.98 -25.01 -26.63
C TYR A 484 -20.76 -25.14 -27.54
N ASN A 485 -20.18 -24.02 -27.95
CA ASN A 485 -18.95 -23.97 -28.75
C ASN A 485 -17.84 -23.09 -28.16
N ILE A 486 -18.15 -22.28 -27.14
CA ILE A 486 -17.17 -21.52 -26.37
C ILE A 486 -17.55 -21.51 -24.88
N VAL A 487 -16.55 -21.59 -24.01
CA VAL A 487 -16.68 -21.36 -22.57
C VAL A 487 -15.48 -20.56 -22.06
N GLN A 488 -15.74 -19.47 -21.34
CA GLN A 488 -14.67 -18.59 -20.87
C GLN A 488 -15.04 -17.89 -19.57
N ARG A 489 -14.10 -17.85 -18.62
CA ARG A 489 -14.16 -16.95 -17.47
C ARG A 489 -13.66 -15.56 -17.90
N LEU A 490 -14.47 -14.54 -17.67
CA LEU A 490 -14.15 -13.14 -17.95
C LEU A 490 -13.45 -12.48 -16.75
N PRO A 491 -12.68 -11.39 -16.97
CA PRO A 491 -12.09 -10.53 -15.93
C PRO A 491 -13.02 -10.16 -14.75
N SER A 492 -14.30 -9.91 -15.02
CA SER A 492 -15.32 -9.60 -14.00
C SER A 492 -15.65 -10.77 -13.07
N GLY A 493 -15.11 -11.97 -13.34
CA GLY A 493 -15.44 -13.19 -12.62
C GLY A 493 -16.63 -13.95 -13.19
N ARG A 494 -17.25 -13.46 -14.26
CA ARG A 494 -18.36 -14.16 -14.94
C ARG A 494 -17.86 -15.33 -15.76
N LEU A 495 -18.53 -16.46 -15.68
CA LEU A 495 -18.40 -17.57 -16.59
C LEU A 495 -19.43 -17.41 -17.71
N VAL A 496 -18.99 -17.30 -18.96
CA VAL A 496 -19.87 -17.18 -20.14
C VAL A 496 -19.76 -18.41 -21.04
N MET A 497 -20.88 -18.76 -21.67
CA MET A 497 -20.99 -19.89 -22.60
C MET A 497 -21.79 -19.48 -23.83
N GLY A 498 -21.23 -19.71 -25.02
CA GLY A 498 -21.90 -19.52 -26.31
C GLY A 498 -22.46 -20.84 -26.83
N GLY A 499 -23.76 -20.86 -27.14
CA GLY A 499 -24.46 -21.99 -27.73
C GLY A 499 -24.24 -22.08 -29.25
N LEU A 500 -24.27 -23.30 -29.80
CA LEU A 500 -24.30 -23.54 -31.25
C LEU A 500 -25.56 -22.95 -31.94
N ASP A 501 -26.57 -22.57 -31.16
CA ASP A 501 -27.79 -21.91 -31.64
C ASP A 501 -27.73 -20.37 -31.52
N GLY A 502 -26.57 -19.83 -31.17
CA GLY A 502 -26.32 -18.39 -30.97
C GLY A 502 -26.75 -17.87 -29.61
N LYS A 503 -27.37 -18.69 -28.74
CA LYS A 503 -27.73 -18.26 -27.38
C LYS A 503 -26.49 -18.07 -26.52
N ILE A 504 -26.58 -17.16 -25.56
CA ILE A 504 -25.52 -16.93 -24.58
C ILE A 504 -26.07 -17.20 -23.20
N GLU A 505 -25.32 -17.96 -22.41
CA GLU A 505 -25.57 -18.18 -21.00
C GLU A 505 -24.39 -17.69 -20.18
N TYR A 506 -24.69 -17.22 -18.97
CA TYR A 506 -23.67 -16.77 -18.05
C TYR A 506 -24.02 -17.10 -16.60
N ALA A 507 -22.99 -17.26 -15.78
CA ALA A 507 -23.10 -17.40 -14.32
C ALA A 507 -22.03 -16.53 -13.66
N ASN A 508 -22.35 -15.95 -12.50
CA ASN A 508 -21.35 -15.26 -11.71
C ASN A 508 -20.54 -16.31 -10.93
N MET A 509 -19.20 -16.20 -10.97
CA MET A 509 -18.38 -16.87 -9.97
C MET A 509 -18.29 -16.00 -8.74
N GLY A 510 -18.49 -16.60 -7.58
CA GLY A 510 -18.57 -15.83 -6.36
C GLY A 510 -18.23 -16.61 -5.11
N LEU A 511 -18.09 -15.83 -4.05
CA LEU A 511 -17.99 -16.30 -2.70
C LEU A 511 -19.40 -16.38 -2.12
N VAL A 512 -19.75 -17.55 -1.58
CA VAL A 512 -21.01 -17.75 -0.86
C VAL A 512 -20.73 -17.84 0.62
N ILE A 513 -21.33 -16.93 1.38
CA ILE A 513 -21.20 -16.89 2.84
C ILE A 513 -22.57 -17.11 3.47
N LYS A 514 -22.61 -17.96 4.49
CA LYS A 514 -23.76 -18.06 5.39
C LYS A 514 -23.36 -17.63 6.78
N LEU A 515 -24.27 -16.92 7.43
CA LEU A 515 -24.14 -16.58 8.84
C LEU A 515 -24.80 -17.64 9.71
N ASP A 516 -24.54 -17.59 11.02
CA ASP A 516 -25.08 -18.48 12.04
C ASP A 516 -26.61 -18.46 12.15
N SER A 517 -27.23 -17.42 11.60
CA SER A 517 -28.65 -17.17 11.64
C SER A 517 -29.09 -16.28 10.49
N LYS A 518 -30.32 -16.52 10.01
CA LYS A 518 -30.90 -15.73 8.93
C LYS A 518 -31.19 -14.27 9.33
N LEU A 519 -31.38 -13.42 8.33
CA LEU A 519 -31.92 -12.07 8.49
C LEU A 519 -33.33 -12.15 9.09
N GLU A 520 -33.63 -11.25 10.05
CA GLU A 520 -34.96 -11.17 10.63
C GLU A 520 -36.00 -10.63 9.63
N GLN A 521 -35.58 -9.68 8.79
CA GLN A 521 -36.38 -9.06 7.73
C GLN A 521 -35.51 -8.69 6.53
N GLY A 522 -36.08 -8.78 5.32
CA GLY A 522 -35.42 -8.39 4.08
C GLY A 522 -34.51 -9.47 3.48
N LYS A 523 -33.56 -9.04 2.65
CA LYS A 523 -32.55 -9.86 1.99
C LYS A 523 -31.23 -9.06 1.94
N TYR A 524 -30.12 -9.74 1.69
CA TYR A 524 -28.88 -9.06 1.32
C TYR A 524 -28.98 -8.49 -0.11
N GLU A 525 -28.52 -7.26 -0.30
CA GLU A 525 -28.70 -6.50 -1.53
C GLU A 525 -27.35 -6.03 -2.10
N ASN A 526 -27.33 -5.77 -3.41
CA ASN A 526 -26.15 -5.21 -4.07
C ASN A 526 -25.74 -3.89 -3.39
N GLY A 527 -24.47 -3.75 -3.05
CA GLY A 527 -23.91 -2.57 -2.39
C GLY A 527 -23.94 -2.61 -0.87
N ASP A 528 -24.56 -3.62 -0.25
CA ASP A 528 -24.37 -3.86 1.19
C ASP A 528 -22.89 -4.17 1.47
N LEU A 529 -22.34 -3.64 2.56
CA LEU A 529 -20.96 -3.88 2.99
C LEU A 529 -20.92 -5.01 4.02
N LEU A 530 -20.19 -6.08 3.72
CA LEU A 530 -19.83 -7.13 4.67
C LEU A 530 -18.42 -6.88 5.21
N VAL A 531 -18.30 -6.85 6.53
CA VAL A 531 -17.03 -6.82 7.26
C VAL A 531 -16.84 -8.15 7.96
N LEU A 532 -15.76 -8.87 7.63
CA LEU A 532 -15.32 -10.09 8.29
C LEU A 532 -14.12 -9.80 9.18
N GLU A 533 -14.11 -10.33 10.41
CA GLU A 533 -12.96 -10.31 11.30
C GLU A 533 -12.66 -11.74 11.77
N GLN A 534 -11.50 -12.26 11.36
CA GLN A 534 -11.00 -13.57 11.77
C GLN A 534 -9.69 -13.44 12.55
N THR A 535 -9.56 -14.21 13.62
CA THR A 535 -8.34 -14.29 14.42
C THR A 535 -7.63 -15.59 14.13
N SER A 536 -6.31 -15.56 13.96
CA SER A 536 -5.51 -16.78 13.75
C SER A 536 -4.29 -16.81 14.65
N THR A 537 -3.96 -17.98 15.19
CA THR A 537 -2.71 -18.19 15.95
C THR A 537 -1.53 -18.54 15.04
N THR A 538 -1.78 -18.75 13.75
CA THR A 538 -0.76 -19.05 12.74
C THR A 538 -0.98 -18.20 11.49
N PRO A 539 0.08 -17.69 10.84
CA PRO A 539 -0.06 -16.96 9.59
C PRO A 539 -0.66 -17.82 8.48
N VAL A 540 -1.53 -17.23 7.65
CA VAL A 540 -2.10 -17.87 6.45
C VAL A 540 -1.02 -18.07 5.39
N ILE A 541 -0.20 -17.04 5.18
CA ILE A 541 0.94 -17.08 4.27
C ILE A 541 2.20 -17.18 5.12
N GLN A 542 3.07 -18.14 4.84
CA GLN A 542 4.35 -18.22 5.54
C GLN A 542 5.28 -17.11 5.07
N PRO A 543 5.98 -16.40 5.99
CA PRO A 543 6.90 -15.34 5.61
C PRO A 543 8.07 -15.94 4.83
N LYS A 544 8.49 -15.27 3.75
CA LYS A 544 9.72 -15.62 3.04
C LYS A 544 10.88 -14.99 3.79
N LEU A 545 11.68 -15.80 4.49
CA LEU A 545 12.84 -15.37 5.27
C LEU A 545 14.11 -15.98 4.68
N GLU A 546 15.20 -15.21 4.64
CA GLU A 546 16.52 -15.75 4.32
C GLU A 546 17.08 -16.59 5.49
N GLU A 547 17.98 -17.54 5.22
CA GLU A 547 18.53 -18.43 6.26
C GLU A 547 19.25 -17.67 7.40
N SER A 548 19.80 -16.49 7.12
CA SER A 548 20.49 -15.66 8.12
C SER A 548 19.58 -14.73 8.92
N GLU A 549 18.32 -14.60 8.53
CA GLU A 549 17.36 -13.67 9.12
C GLU A 549 16.38 -14.40 10.03
N THR A 550 15.81 -13.67 10.98
CA THR A 550 14.78 -14.17 11.88
C THR A 550 13.60 -13.20 11.86
N LEU A 551 12.37 -13.71 11.88
CA LEU A 551 11.20 -12.85 12.00
C LEU A 551 11.28 -12.02 13.30
N ILE A 552 11.18 -10.69 13.17
CA ILE A 552 11.23 -9.74 14.29
C ILE A 552 10.14 -10.10 15.30
N GLY A 553 10.52 -10.26 16.57
CA GLY A 553 9.63 -10.60 17.67
C GLY A 553 9.15 -12.05 17.73
N ASP A 554 9.64 -12.94 16.87
CA ASP A 554 9.23 -14.35 16.93
C ASP A 554 9.91 -15.08 18.10
N TRP A 555 9.16 -15.98 18.73
CA TRP A 555 9.63 -16.80 19.84
C TRP A 555 9.99 -18.20 19.35
N TYR A 556 11.24 -18.62 19.56
CA TYR A 556 11.78 -19.91 19.11
C TYR A 556 11.74 -20.94 20.23
N ILE A 557 11.18 -22.12 19.94
CA ILE A 557 10.78 -23.11 20.93
C ILE A 557 11.40 -24.48 20.61
N SER A 558 11.93 -25.17 21.63
CA SER A 558 12.59 -26.49 21.45
C SER A 558 11.64 -27.68 21.27
N ASN A 559 10.38 -27.52 21.65
CA ASN A 559 9.34 -28.50 21.42
C ASN A 559 8.04 -27.77 21.03
N PRO A 560 7.85 -27.40 19.75
CA PRO A 560 6.70 -26.63 19.32
C PRO A 560 5.37 -27.35 19.61
N SER A 561 5.36 -28.70 19.65
CA SER A 561 4.16 -29.48 19.98
C SER A 561 3.68 -29.30 21.43
N ALA A 562 4.55 -28.84 22.34
CA ALA A 562 4.24 -28.56 23.73
C ALA A 562 3.64 -27.17 23.96
N VAL A 563 3.56 -26.32 22.93
CA VAL A 563 3.15 -24.92 23.08
C VAL A 563 1.97 -24.60 22.20
N GLN A 564 1.07 -23.76 22.68
CA GLN A 564 -0.03 -23.20 21.90
C GLN A 564 -0.42 -21.82 22.42
N ILE A 565 -0.86 -20.93 21.52
CA ILE A 565 -1.43 -19.64 21.90
C ILE A 565 -2.87 -19.87 22.37
N GLN A 566 -3.22 -19.37 23.55
CA GLN A 566 -4.55 -19.47 24.13
C GLN A 566 -5.27 -18.13 24.08
N LEU A 567 -6.39 -18.09 23.37
CA LEU A 567 -7.24 -16.91 23.23
C LEU A 567 -8.11 -16.73 24.48
N ASN A 568 -8.32 -15.48 24.90
CA ASN A 568 -9.21 -15.09 26.01
C ASN A 568 -8.84 -15.71 27.37
N ASN A 569 -7.59 -16.18 27.52
CA ASN A 569 -7.02 -16.63 28.79
C ASN A 569 -5.70 -15.89 29.04
N CYS A 570 -5.80 -14.57 29.18
CA CYS A 570 -4.69 -13.64 29.37
C CYS A 570 -4.50 -13.26 30.84
N ALA A 571 -3.33 -12.71 31.15
CA ALA A 571 -3.01 -12.19 32.46
C ALA A 571 -3.72 -10.85 32.75
N PRO A 572 -3.87 -10.47 34.03
CA PRO A 572 -4.27 -9.11 34.39
C PRO A 572 -3.33 -8.07 33.78
N GLY A 573 -3.85 -7.25 32.85
CA GLY A 573 -3.07 -6.26 32.10
C GLY A 573 -2.30 -6.80 30.90
N GLY A 574 -2.47 -8.08 30.53
CA GLY A 574 -2.07 -8.62 29.22
C GLY A 574 -3.01 -8.15 28.11
N GLY A 575 -2.76 -8.58 26.87
CA GLY A 575 -3.68 -8.31 25.76
C GLY A 575 -4.79 -9.36 25.69
N ARG A 576 -5.01 -10.00 24.53
CA ARG A 576 -6.12 -10.95 24.31
C ARG A 576 -5.69 -12.41 24.34
N ALA A 577 -4.39 -12.68 24.42
CA ALA A 577 -3.85 -14.03 24.40
C ALA A 577 -2.78 -14.26 25.48
N ALA A 578 -2.38 -15.51 25.62
CA ALA A 578 -1.22 -15.92 26.41
C ALA A 578 -0.60 -17.19 25.80
N LEU A 579 0.66 -17.45 26.13
CA LEU A 579 1.34 -18.68 25.74
C LEU A 579 1.02 -19.81 26.73
N GLU A 580 0.36 -20.87 26.29
CA GLU A 580 0.24 -22.11 27.07
C GLU A 580 1.38 -23.06 26.72
N VAL A 581 2.02 -23.60 27.75
CA VAL A 581 3.09 -24.60 27.67
C VAL A 581 2.68 -25.84 28.45
N ASP A 582 2.60 -26.99 27.78
CA ASP A 582 2.30 -28.29 28.37
C ASP A 582 3.59 -29.12 28.53
N LEU A 583 4.18 -29.05 29.72
CA LEU A 583 5.42 -29.76 30.06
C LEU A 583 5.22 -31.28 30.25
N SER A 584 3.99 -31.79 30.12
CA SER A 584 3.75 -33.25 30.13
C SER A 584 4.10 -33.91 28.79
N LYS A 585 4.18 -33.12 27.70
CA LYS A 585 4.59 -33.61 26.39
C LYS A 585 6.11 -33.77 26.36
N LYS A 586 6.57 -35.00 26.09
CA LYS A 586 7.99 -35.33 26.07
C LYS A 586 8.72 -34.50 25.01
N THR A 587 9.84 -33.90 25.39
CA THR A 587 10.83 -33.32 24.49
C THR A 587 11.50 -34.45 23.70
N THR A 588 11.33 -34.46 22.38
CA THR A 588 12.29 -35.09 21.48
C THR A 588 13.48 -34.15 21.40
N SER A 589 14.65 -34.58 21.88
CA SER A 589 15.87 -33.76 21.84
C SER A 589 16.40 -33.70 20.41
N GLU A 590 15.76 -32.88 19.59
CA GLU A 590 16.28 -32.42 18.31
C GLU A 590 17.04 -31.13 18.57
N ASN A 591 18.20 -30.94 17.93
CA ASN A 591 19.06 -29.76 18.11
C ASN A 591 18.50 -28.58 17.29
N GLU A 592 17.22 -28.32 17.44
CA GLU A 592 16.44 -27.41 16.60
C GLU A 592 15.48 -26.61 17.48
N LEU A 593 15.30 -25.34 17.13
CA LEU A 593 14.21 -24.53 17.64
C LEU A 593 13.32 -24.06 16.50
N THR A 594 12.02 -24.06 16.72
CA THR A 594 11.03 -23.63 15.73
C THR A 594 10.41 -22.31 16.16
N GLY A 595 10.35 -21.34 15.26
CA GLY A 595 9.65 -20.06 15.45
C GLY A 595 8.15 -20.27 15.57
N LEU A 596 7.52 -19.63 16.56
CA LEU A 596 6.09 -19.78 16.89
C LEU A 596 5.19 -19.31 15.73
N PHE A 597 5.55 -18.20 15.08
CA PHE A 597 4.78 -17.63 13.97
C PHE A 597 5.41 -17.93 12.61
N SER A 598 6.72 -17.80 12.47
CA SER A 598 7.43 -18.00 11.20
C SER A 598 7.53 -19.47 10.78
N GLN A 599 7.39 -20.41 11.74
CA GLN A 599 7.72 -21.82 11.55
C GLN A 599 9.17 -22.07 11.06
N GLN A 600 10.04 -21.06 11.15
CA GLN A 600 11.45 -21.16 10.77
C GLN A 600 12.19 -22.06 11.77
N ILE A 601 13.05 -22.93 11.26
CA ILE A 601 13.88 -23.81 12.08
C ILE A 601 15.28 -23.22 12.20
N ILE A 602 15.79 -23.11 13.42
CA ILE A 602 17.16 -22.69 13.72
C ILE A 602 17.88 -23.85 14.42
N GLU A 603 19.02 -24.26 13.86
CA GLU A 603 19.87 -25.27 14.50
C GLU A 603 20.56 -24.70 15.75
N GLN A 604 20.45 -25.43 16.87
CA GLN A 604 21.15 -25.11 18.11
C GLN A 604 21.44 -26.37 18.92
N GLN A 605 22.65 -26.45 19.50
CA GLN A 605 22.97 -27.52 20.44
C GLN A 605 22.16 -27.36 21.74
N ILE A 606 21.21 -28.27 21.96
CA ILE A 606 20.40 -28.31 23.19
C ILE A 606 20.96 -29.41 24.11
N PRO A 607 21.32 -29.09 25.37
CA PRO A 607 21.79 -30.10 26.32
C PRO A 607 20.74 -31.21 26.51
N GLN A 608 21.17 -32.47 26.59
CA GLN A 608 20.26 -33.63 26.73
C GLN A 608 19.36 -33.59 27.98
N ASN A 609 19.76 -32.83 29.01
CA ASN A 609 19.00 -32.68 30.26
C ASN A 609 18.36 -31.29 30.40
N ALA A 610 18.33 -30.48 29.34
CA ALA A 610 17.67 -29.18 29.39
C ALA A 610 16.15 -29.37 29.50
N GLY A 611 15.51 -28.44 30.20
CA GLY A 611 14.06 -28.26 30.16
C GLY A 611 13.57 -27.81 28.79
N LEU A 612 12.29 -27.43 28.69
CA LEU A 612 11.77 -26.81 27.47
C LEU A 612 12.36 -25.39 27.35
N ILE A 613 12.96 -25.08 26.20
CA ILE A 613 13.59 -23.79 25.94
C ILE A 613 12.66 -22.94 25.07
N ILE A 614 12.47 -21.68 25.47
CA ILE A 614 11.80 -20.62 24.71
C ILE A 614 12.75 -19.44 24.65
N ARG A 615 13.03 -18.88 23.47
CA ARG A 615 13.92 -17.72 23.33
C ARG A 615 13.45 -16.74 22.27
N GLN A 616 13.84 -15.48 22.41
CA GLN A 616 13.61 -14.44 21.41
C GLN A 616 14.93 -13.70 21.16
N LYS A 617 15.18 -13.37 19.89
CA LYS A 617 16.34 -12.56 19.48
C LYS A 617 16.08 -11.11 19.88
N LEU A 618 17.08 -10.44 20.45
CA LEU A 618 17.00 -9.02 20.76
C LEU A 618 17.48 -8.20 19.55
N GLU A 619 16.76 -7.12 19.25
CA GLU A 619 17.03 -6.23 18.13
C GLU A 619 18.22 -5.28 18.40
N ASP A 620 18.64 -4.54 17.37
CA ASP A 620 19.82 -3.67 17.40
C ASP A 620 19.78 -2.60 18.51
N ASN A 621 18.59 -2.12 18.85
CA ASN A 621 18.36 -1.16 19.94
C ASN A 621 18.83 -1.69 21.31
N ALA A 622 18.70 -2.99 21.56
CA ALA A 622 19.18 -3.65 22.77
C ALA A 622 20.70 -3.53 22.92
N TYR A 623 21.45 -3.50 21.82
CA TYR A 623 22.90 -3.35 21.86
C TYR A 623 23.30 -1.95 22.32
N LYS A 624 22.60 -0.92 21.83
CA LYS A 624 22.78 0.48 22.26
C LYS A 624 22.45 0.63 23.74
N ASP A 625 21.36 0.03 24.18
CA ASP A 625 20.93 0.09 25.59
C ASP A 625 21.88 -0.63 26.53
N ILE A 626 22.37 -1.82 26.18
CA ILE A 626 23.36 -2.56 26.99
C ILE A 626 24.72 -1.85 27.01
N LYS A 627 25.11 -1.13 25.95
CA LYS A 627 26.32 -0.26 25.97
C LYS A 627 26.16 0.91 26.94
N ASN A 628 24.94 1.45 27.09
CA ASN A 628 24.68 2.68 27.85
C ASN A 628 24.23 2.44 29.29
N ASN A 629 23.60 1.31 29.57
CA ASN A 629 23.00 0.98 30.87
C ASN A 629 23.71 -0.20 31.54
N THR A 630 23.46 -0.42 32.83
CA THR A 630 24.06 -1.56 33.57
C THR A 630 23.07 -2.39 34.37
N ILE A 631 21.90 -1.82 34.66
CA ILE A 631 20.85 -2.48 35.42
C ILE A 631 19.67 -2.59 34.47
N PHE A 632 19.23 -3.81 34.25
CA PHE A 632 18.05 -4.14 33.46
C PHE A 632 17.03 -4.76 34.38
N SER A 633 15.76 -4.48 34.15
CA SER A 633 14.67 -5.12 34.87
C SER A 633 13.91 -6.05 33.95
N PHE A 634 13.28 -7.06 34.53
CA PHE A 634 12.33 -7.89 33.83
C PHE A 634 11.03 -7.97 34.61
N GLU A 635 9.95 -8.18 33.88
CA GLU A 635 8.61 -8.43 34.39
C GLU A 635 7.89 -9.43 33.48
N PHE A 636 7.11 -10.34 34.04
CA PHE A 636 6.17 -11.16 33.27
C PHE A 636 5.06 -11.69 34.18
N TRP A 637 3.95 -12.10 33.59
CA TRP A 637 2.89 -12.81 34.27
C TRP A 637 2.98 -14.31 34.00
N ALA A 638 2.73 -15.10 35.03
CA ALA A 638 2.64 -16.54 34.87
C ALA A 638 1.59 -17.16 35.79
N LYS A 639 0.95 -18.21 35.28
CA LYS A 639 -0.02 -19.06 35.96
C LYS A 639 0.34 -20.52 35.73
N SER A 640 0.07 -21.40 36.69
CA SER A 640 0.15 -22.84 36.49
C SER A 640 -1.11 -23.53 37.01
N ASP A 641 -1.67 -24.40 36.17
CA ASP A 641 -2.76 -25.31 36.55
C ASP A 641 -2.24 -26.63 37.17
N SER A 642 -0.92 -26.73 37.39
CA SER A 642 -0.29 -27.87 38.04
C SER A 642 -0.35 -27.74 39.57
N ASP A 643 -0.55 -28.86 40.24
CA ASP A 643 -0.36 -28.98 41.70
C ASP A 643 1.14 -29.03 42.06
N GLU A 644 2.01 -29.27 41.08
CA GLU A 644 3.47 -29.28 41.23
C GLU A 644 4.10 -27.94 40.86
N LEU A 645 5.25 -27.66 41.47
CA LEU A 645 6.00 -26.43 41.24
C LEU A 645 6.72 -26.51 39.89
N ILE A 646 6.49 -25.52 39.03
CA ILE A 646 7.23 -25.35 37.77
C ILE A 646 8.34 -24.34 37.98
N ASN A 647 9.56 -24.71 37.59
CA ASN A 647 10.74 -23.88 37.69
C ASN A 647 11.02 -23.18 36.35
N LEU A 648 11.17 -21.87 36.39
CA LEU A 648 11.49 -21.02 35.24
C LEU A 648 12.86 -20.37 35.47
N ASN A 649 13.80 -20.64 34.57
CA ASN A 649 15.12 -20.00 34.55
C ASN A 649 15.19 -18.99 33.41
N LEU A 650 15.49 -17.73 33.73
CA LEU A 650 15.69 -16.66 32.77
C LEU A 650 17.19 -16.37 32.61
N SER A 651 17.69 -16.36 31.37
CA SER A 651 19.08 -16.04 31.03
C SER A 651 19.18 -15.17 29.78
N ILE A 652 20.37 -14.61 29.55
CA ILE A 652 20.70 -13.84 28.34
C ILE A 652 21.90 -14.50 27.68
N GLU A 653 21.73 -14.91 26.43
CA GLU A 653 22.78 -15.52 25.61
C GLU A 653 23.40 -14.50 24.65
N GLY A 654 24.60 -14.79 24.14
CA GLY A 654 25.33 -13.91 23.22
C GLY A 654 26.25 -12.88 23.90
N LEU A 655 26.26 -12.83 25.23
CA LEU A 655 27.18 -11.99 26.00
C LEU A 655 28.59 -12.63 26.06
N ASN A 656 29.63 -11.78 26.13
CA ASN A 656 31.01 -12.24 26.30
C ASN A 656 31.36 -12.68 27.74
N LEU A 657 30.46 -12.44 28.69
CA LEU A 657 30.57 -12.75 30.11
C LEU A 657 29.35 -13.58 30.54
N GLN A 658 29.57 -14.57 31.40
CA GLN A 658 28.46 -15.30 32.02
C GLN A 658 27.81 -14.44 33.10
N ILE A 659 26.49 -14.27 33.00
CA ILE A 659 25.65 -13.58 33.98
C ILE A 659 24.84 -14.62 34.76
N GLU A 660 24.54 -14.33 36.01
CA GLU A 660 23.70 -15.18 36.86
C GLU A 660 22.30 -15.35 36.25
N GLN A 661 21.86 -16.60 36.16
CA GLN A 661 20.51 -16.94 35.72
C GLN A 661 19.50 -16.65 36.84
N ILE A 662 18.31 -16.21 36.46
CA ILE A 662 17.26 -15.86 37.43
C ILE A 662 16.23 -16.98 37.51
N ASN A 663 16.11 -17.56 38.70
CA ASN A 663 15.20 -18.66 38.97
C ASN A 663 13.88 -18.16 39.60
N LYS A 664 12.74 -18.57 39.05
CA LYS A 664 11.39 -18.32 39.60
C LYS A 664 10.61 -19.63 39.69
N ASN A 665 9.83 -19.74 40.76
CA ASN A 665 8.95 -20.87 41.01
C ASN A 665 7.51 -20.45 40.76
N ILE A 666 6.83 -21.11 39.81
CA ILE A 666 5.47 -20.79 39.39
C ILE A 666 4.50 -21.81 39.97
N LEU A 667 3.41 -21.31 40.58
CA LEU A 667 2.35 -22.14 41.17
C LEU A 667 1.02 -21.37 41.30
N GLY A 668 -0.06 -22.01 40.92
CA GLY A 668 -1.43 -21.52 41.06
C GLY A 668 -1.79 -20.43 40.06
N ASP A 669 -2.77 -19.60 40.43
CA ASP A 669 -3.34 -18.57 39.56
C ASP A 669 -2.35 -17.46 39.16
N TRP A 670 -2.76 -16.62 38.19
CA TRP A 670 -1.96 -15.52 37.64
C TRP A 670 -1.24 -14.68 38.70
N LYS A 671 0.09 -14.63 38.59
CA LYS A 671 0.96 -13.80 39.42
C LYS A 671 1.99 -13.09 38.56
N LYS A 672 2.29 -11.85 38.94
CA LYS A 672 3.35 -11.04 38.36
C LYS A 672 4.69 -11.38 39.01
N TYR A 673 5.69 -11.65 38.19
CA TYR A 673 7.07 -11.90 38.57
C TYR A 673 7.96 -10.79 38.04
N GLN A 674 8.88 -10.31 38.88
CA GLN A 674 9.80 -9.23 38.51
C GLN A 674 11.18 -9.39 39.17
N GLY A 675 12.17 -8.66 38.66
CA GLY A 675 13.52 -8.61 39.19
C GLY A 675 14.48 -7.83 38.29
N PHE A 676 15.79 -8.02 38.49
CA PHE A 676 16.84 -7.28 37.79
C PHE A 676 17.99 -8.18 37.30
N PHE A 677 18.53 -7.87 36.13
CA PHE A 677 19.83 -8.30 35.64
C PHE A 677 20.86 -7.19 35.83
N LEU A 678 22.11 -7.57 36.15
CA LEU A 678 23.25 -6.67 36.14
C LEU A 678 24.13 -7.02 34.95
N ILE A 679 24.08 -6.21 33.89
CA ILE A 679 24.81 -6.44 32.63
C ILE A 679 25.90 -5.36 32.50
N PRO A 680 27.19 -5.71 32.61
CA PRO A 680 28.27 -4.73 32.44
C PRO A 680 28.28 -4.11 31.02
N LYS A 681 28.59 -2.82 30.88
CA LYS A 681 28.56 -2.08 29.59
C LYS A 681 29.41 -2.68 28.46
N ASN A 682 30.46 -3.43 28.81
CA ASN A 682 31.37 -4.05 27.85
C ASN A 682 31.06 -5.55 27.62
N SER A 683 29.81 -5.96 27.85
CA SER A 683 29.43 -7.39 27.78
C SER A 683 29.08 -7.90 26.38
N ILE A 684 29.05 -7.01 25.38
CA ILE A 684 28.54 -7.29 24.04
C ILE A 684 29.67 -7.74 23.11
N ARG A 685 29.36 -8.68 22.22
CA ARG A 685 30.13 -8.99 21.01
C ARG A 685 29.32 -8.55 19.79
N GLU A 686 29.97 -7.88 18.83
CA GLU A 686 29.29 -7.42 17.60
C GLU A 686 29.10 -8.55 16.58
N ASP A 687 29.76 -9.70 16.76
CA ASP A 687 29.67 -10.89 15.89
C ASP A 687 28.64 -11.94 16.36
N ILE A 688 28.00 -11.76 17.52
CA ILE A 688 27.08 -12.75 18.09
C ILE A 688 25.74 -12.08 18.43
N ALA A 689 24.65 -12.68 17.95
CA ALA A 689 23.31 -12.22 18.26
C ALA A 689 22.96 -12.39 19.75
N LEU A 690 22.30 -11.39 20.32
CA LEU A 690 21.79 -11.44 21.69
C LEU A 690 20.42 -12.13 21.73
N TRP A 691 20.21 -12.98 22.74
CA TRP A 691 18.94 -13.69 22.94
C TRP A 691 18.52 -13.63 24.39
N ILE A 692 17.24 -13.39 24.66
CA ILE A 692 16.66 -13.74 25.95
C ILE A 692 16.22 -15.19 25.91
N GLN A 693 16.51 -15.95 26.97
CA GLN A 693 16.19 -17.38 27.03
C GLN A 693 15.44 -17.71 28.32
N ILE A 694 14.38 -18.50 28.17
CA ILE A 694 13.57 -19.06 29.24
C ILE A 694 13.71 -20.59 29.17
N GLU A 695 14.17 -21.21 30.25
CA GLU A 695 14.19 -22.66 30.41
C GLU A 695 13.15 -23.08 31.45
N LEU A 696 12.26 -24.00 31.06
CA LEU A 696 11.15 -24.47 31.88
C LEU A 696 11.36 -25.93 32.30
N ASN A 697 11.34 -26.16 33.61
CA ASN A 697 11.53 -27.47 34.22
C ASN A 697 10.36 -27.79 35.17
N GLY A 698 9.75 -28.97 35.02
CA GLY A 698 8.61 -29.39 35.86
C GLY A 698 7.63 -30.27 35.10
N SER A 699 6.41 -30.39 35.62
CA SER A 699 5.32 -31.13 35.00
C SER A 699 4.00 -30.35 35.06
N GLY A 700 3.15 -30.53 34.04
CA GLY A 700 1.84 -29.88 33.93
C GLY A 700 1.80 -28.68 33.00
N LYS A 701 0.70 -27.91 33.07
CA LYS A 701 0.45 -26.74 32.22
C LYS A 701 0.90 -25.44 32.89
N LEU A 702 1.54 -24.60 32.09
CA LEU A 702 2.01 -23.26 32.43
C LEU A 702 1.43 -22.27 31.43
N TYR A 703 1.08 -21.07 31.89
CA TYR A 703 0.69 -19.95 31.06
C TYR A 703 1.66 -18.79 31.30
N LEU A 704 2.11 -18.15 30.24
CA LEU A 704 3.05 -17.03 30.24
C LEU A 704 2.48 -15.87 29.42
N ASP A 705 2.60 -14.64 29.92
CA ASP A 705 2.03 -13.45 29.28
C ASP A 705 2.75 -12.16 29.72
N ASN A 706 2.62 -11.10 28.91
CA ASN A 706 3.03 -9.72 29.17
C ASN A 706 4.48 -9.60 29.64
N PHE A 707 5.40 -10.11 28.83
CA PHE A 707 6.84 -10.03 29.08
C PHE A 707 7.36 -8.61 28.87
N TRP A 708 8.19 -8.16 29.80
CA TRP A 708 8.90 -6.90 29.67
C TRP A 708 10.34 -7.09 30.11
N PHE A 709 11.27 -6.60 29.31
CA PHE A 709 12.69 -6.56 29.63
C PHE A 709 13.31 -5.31 29.03
N GLY A 710 13.96 -4.49 29.86
CA GLY A 710 14.54 -3.23 29.42
C GLY A 710 15.39 -2.59 30.50
N ALA A 711 16.01 -1.44 30.19
CA ALA A 711 16.79 -0.70 31.18
C ALA A 711 15.96 -0.41 32.44
N ALA A 712 16.56 -0.57 33.63
CA ALA A 712 15.83 -0.39 34.89
C ALA A 712 15.33 1.04 35.09
N ASP A 713 16.00 2.01 34.48
CA ASP A 713 15.53 3.39 34.43
C ASP A 713 14.31 3.58 33.53
N ASN A 714 13.91 2.59 32.75
CA ASN A 714 12.68 2.59 31.95
C ASN A 714 11.58 1.71 32.60
N SER A 715 11.89 0.94 33.65
CA SER A 715 10.95 0.01 34.28
C SER A 715 9.73 0.73 34.85
N GLY A 716 8.54 0.44 34.29
CA GLY A 716 7.30 1.08 34.72
C GLY A 716 7.26 2.60 34.53
N LYS A 717 8.21 3.17 33.77
CA LYS A 717 8.21 4.59 33.40
C LYS A 717 7.54 4.72 32.04
N ASN A 718 6.63 5.69 31.89
CA ASN A 718 6.29 6.20 30.57
C ASN A 718 7.63 6.52 29.88
N VAL A 719 8.00 5.87 28.78
CA VAL A 719 9.27 6.16 28.08
C VAL A 719 9.38 7.62 27.66
N LEU A 720 8.22 8.26 27.51
CA LEU A 720 8.03 9.68 27.32
C LEU A 720 8.59 10.52 28.49
N ALA A 721 8.65 9.98 29.73
CA ALA A 721 9.23 10.59 30.95
C ALA A 721 10.70 11.00 30.81
N ASN A 722 11.45 10.37 29.89
CA ASN A 722 12.83 10.73 29.59
C ASN A 722 12.96 11.62 28.33
N LEU A 723 11.89 11.83 27.57
CA LEU A 723 11.84 12.79 26.44
C LEU A 723 11.56 14.23 26.89
N PHE A 724 11.19 14.44 28.17
CA PHE A 724 10.79 15.75 28.73
C PHE A 724 11.89 16.80 28.82
N GLU A 725 13.18 16.43 28.80
CA GLU A 725 14.24 17.45 28.86
C GLU A 725 14.52 18.08 27.49
N ASP A 726 14.21 17.40 26.38
CA ASP A 726 14.60 17.84 25.02
C ASP A 726 13.42 18.21 24.09
N ILE A 727 12.18 17.79 24.40
CA ILE A 727 10.99 18.16 23.61
C ILE A 727 10.17 19.22 24.35
N PRO A 728 9.96 20.41 23.77
CA PRO A 728 9.12 21.43 24.39
C PRO A 728 7.64 21.06 24.34
N GLU A 729 6.91 21.57 25.32
CA GLU A 729 5.45 21.48 25.39
C GLU A 729 4.81 22.01 24.10
N SER A 730 3.72 21.36 23.66
CA SER A 730 2.94 21.75 22.47
C SER A 730 1.47 21.96 22.83
N SER A 731 0.71 22.64 21.96
CA SER A 731 -0.73 22.84 22.21
C SER A 731 -1.60 21.65 21.79
N ILE A 732 -1.10 20.80 20.89
CA ILE A 732 -1.83 19.70 20.26
C ILE A 732 -0.89 18.50 20.04
N LEU A 733 -1.38 17.30 20.36
CA LEU A 733 -0.75 16.04 20.00
C LEU A 733 -1.74 15.16 19.24
N ARG A 734 -1.42 14.87 17.98
CA ARG A 734 -2.12 13.87 17.16
C ARG A 734 -1.52 12.49 17.40
N LEU A 735 -2.37 11.55 17.81
CA LEU A 735 -2.01 10.22 18.27
C LEU A 735 -2.23 9.19 17.15
N ASP A 736 -1.41 9.27 16.09
CA ASP A 736 -1.55 8.44 14.88
C ASP A 736 -1.34 6.93 15.15
N PHE A 737 -0.56 6.63 16.18
CA PHE A 737 -0.28 5.27 16.64
C PHE A 737 -1.43 4.61 17.43
N ILE A 738 -2.58 5.28 17.61
CA ILE A 738 -3.75 4.71 18.29
C ILE A 738 -4.77 4.19 17.26
N PRO A 739 -4.92 2.86 17.12
CA PRO A 739 -5.72 2.29 16.04
C PRO A 739 -7.19 2.14 16.44
N ILE A 740 -8.01 3.15 16.14
CA ILE A 740 -9.48 3.05 16.26
C ILE A 740 -10.06 2.82 14.86
N GLY A 741 -10.81 1.74 14.67
CA GLY A 741 -11.41 1.43 13.37
C GLY A 741 -10.41 1.06 12.26
N SER A 742 -9.19 0.65 12.60
CA SER A 742 -8.16 0.26 11.63
C SER A 742 -8.31 -1.19 11.17
N LYS A 743 -7.95 -1.49 9.91
CA LYS A 743 -7.89 -2.87 9.40
C LYS A 743 -6.74 -3.71 9.97
N LYS A 744 -5.72 -3.04 10.50
CA LYS A 744 -4.46 -3.68 10.93
C LYS A 744 -4.55 -4.28 12.33
N TYR A 745 -5.60 -3.95 13.08
CA TYR A 745 -5.74 -4.29 14.49
C TYR A 745 -7.13 -4.88 14.77
N TYR A 746 -7.27 -5.53 15.93
CA TYR A 746 -8.59 -5.96 16.42
C TYR A 746 -9.51 -4.76 16.61
N SER A 747 -10.80 -4.98 16.39
CA SER A 747 -11.84 -4.08 16.88
C SER A 747 -11.66 -3.85 18.39
N GLU A 748 -11.67 -2.59 18.84
CA GLU A 748 -11.45 -2.20 20.25
C GLU A 748 -10.09 -2.63 20.84
N SER A 749 -9.08 -2.85 19.98
CA SER A 749 -7.74 -3.21 20.43
C SER A 749 -7.11 -2.12 21.33
N TRP A 750 -7.46 -0.85 21.13
CA TRP A 750 -7.07 0.29 21.99
C TRP A 750 -7.57 0.21 23.46
N LEU A 751 -8.44 -0.76 23.79
CA LEU A 751 -8.91 -1.07 25.16
C LEU A 751 -8.24 -2.30 25.80
N SER A 752 -7.56 -3.12 25.02
CA SER A 752 -7.27 -4.53 25.39
C SER A 752 -6.27 -4.73 26.53
N SER A 753 -5.31 -3.83 26.74
CA SER A 753 -4.29 -3.91 27.79
C SER A 753 -4.08 -2.53 28.40
N GLU A 754 -3.69 -2.46 29.67
CA GLU A 754 -3.23 -1.19 30.30
C GLU A 754 -1.79 -0.80 29.89
N LYS A 755 -1.09 -1.70 29.17
CA LYS A 755 0.30 -1.54 28.73
C LYS A 755 0.40 -1.53 27.21
N PHE A 756 1.59 -1.14 26.75
CA PHE A 756 1.97 -1.35 25.37
C PHE A 756 2.22 -2.85 25.12
N TYR A 757 1.74 -3.32 23.99
CA TYR A 757 2.06 -4.64 23.49
C TYR A 757 2.18 -4.58 21.97
N SER A 758 2.52 -5.68 21.34
CA SER A 758 2.56 -5.74 19.87
C SER A 758 1.82 -6.95 19.33
N ALA A 759 1.20 -6.80 18.16
CA ALA A 759 0.50 -7.87 17.46
C ALA A 759 1.00 -7.97 16.02
N TYR A 760 0.95 -9.18 15.45
CA TYR A 760 1.28 -9.37 14.04
C TYR A 760 0.10 -9.01 13.15
N TYR A 761 0.39 -8.28 12.09
CA TYR A 761 -0.49 -8.04 10.97
C TYR A 761 0.12 -8.66 9.70
N GLN A 762 -0.68 -9.38 8.93
CA GLN A 762 -0.26 -9.96 7.66
C GLN A 762 -0.94 -9.23 6.50
N ASP A 763 -0.14 -8.63 5.62
CA ASP A 763 -0.60 -8.16 4.32
C ASP A 763 -0.54 -9.29 3.28
N GLN A 764 -0.73 -8.99 1.99
CA GLN A 764 -0.75 -10.02 0.95
C GLN A 764 0.59 -10.76 0.77
N THR A 765 1.69 -10.22 1.29
CA THR A 765 3.05 -10.70 0.98
C THR A 765 3.96 -10.82 2.21
N GLU A 766 3.69 -10.08 3.28
CA GLU A 766 4.57 -9.91 4.42
C GLU A 766 3.82 -9.99 5.75
N ILE A 767 4.54 -10.35 6.81
CA ILE A 767 4.08 -10.30 8.19
C ILE A 767 4.84 -9.19 8.89
N LYS A 768 4.10 -8.25 9.48
CA LYS A 768 4.66 -7.08 10.16
C LYS A 768 4.21 -7.07 11.61
N LEU A 769 5.13 -6.83 12.51
CA LEU A 769 4.80 -6.60 13.91
C LEU A 769 4.36 -5.14 14.07
N GLN A 770 3.24 -4.92 14.74
CA GLN A 770 2.66 -3.61 14.99
C GLN A 770 2.65 -3.34 16.48
N GLY A 771 3.19 -2.19 16.87
CA GLY A 771 3.10 -1.70 18.24
C GLY A 771 1.70 -1.21 18.57
N GLN A 772 1.25 -1.46 19.79
CA GLN A 772 -0.09 -1.14 20.23
C GLN A 772 -0.06 -0.49 21.61
N ALA A 773 -0.34 0.81 21.63
CA ALA A 773 -0.53 1.56 22.86
C ALA A 773 -2.01 1.56 23.30
N ASN A 774 -2.22 1.61 24.62
CA ASN A 774 -3.54 1.83 25.19
C ASN A 774 -3.92 3.32 25.18
N LEU A 775 -5.20 3.60 24.92
CA LEU A 775 -5.73 4.96 24.91
C LEU A 775 -5.50 5.72 26.23
N ALA A 776 -5.63 5.09 27.41
CA ALA A 776 -5.40 5.77 28.68
C ALA A 776 -3.96 6.29 28.84
N LYS A 777 -2.96 5.51 28.42
CA LYS A 777 -1.55 5.92 28.50
C LYS A 777 -1.21 7.02 27.50
N SER A 778 -1.77 6.96 26.30
CA SER A 778 -1.62 8.04 25.31
C SER A 778 -2.32 9.33 25.75
N MET A 779 -3.44 9.23 26.47
CA MET A 779 -4.07 10.41 27.08
C MET A 779 -3.26 10.93 28.27
N GLU A 780 -2.63 10.06 29.07
CA GLU A 780 -1.68 10.48 30.10
C GLU A 780 -0.49 11.24 29.52
N LEU A 781 0.03 10.79 28.36
CA LEU A 781 1.02 11.51 27.57
C LEU A 781 0.53 12.92 27.22
N CYS A 782 -0.65 13.06 26.60
CA CYS A 782 -1.18 14.38 26.27
C CYS A 782 -1.31 15.30 27.49
N ASN A 783 -1.77 14.77 28.62
CA ASN A 783 -1.88 15.54 29.86
C ASN A 783 -0.50 15.98 30.38
N SER A 784 0.53 15.15 30.25
CA SER A 784 1.88 15.49 30.68
C SER A 784 2.54 16.58 29.82
N PHE A 785 2.17 16.69 28.55
CA PHE A 785 2.56 17.80 27.65
C PHE A 785 1.64 19.02 27.76
N ASN A 786 0.59 18.95 28.59
CA ASN A 786 -0.49 19.94 28.64
C ASN A 786 -1.08 20.25 27.24
N ALA A 787 -1.13 19.23 26.39
CA ALA A 787 -1.57 19.31 25.01
C ALA A 787 -2.98 18.73 24.86
N ASN A 788 -3.76 19.30 23.93
CA ASN A 788 -5.05 18.74 23.58
C ASN A 788 -4.85 17.48 22.71
N PRO A 789 -5.47 16.34 23.05
CA PRO A 789 -5.37 15.12 22.27
C PRO A 789 -6.16 15.23 20.97
N TRP A 790 -5.58 14.68 19.91
CA TRP A 790 -6.22 14.48 18.61
C TRP A 790 -6.19 12.99 18.28
N LEU A 791 -7.38 12.37 18.27
CA LEU A 791 -7.60 10.95 17.98
C LEU A 791 -8.13 10.77 16.56
N ILE A 792 -7.87 9.60 15.98
CA ILE A 792 -8.27 9.25 14.61
C ILE A 792 -9.26 8.09 14.69
N ILE A 793 -10.33 8.17 13.92
CA ILE A 793 -11.30 7.11 13.69
C ILE A 793 -11.20 6.73 12.21
N ASP A 794 -10.73 5.52 11.95
CA ASP A 794 -10.55 5.00 10.61
C ASP A 794 -11.79 4.21 10.11
N SER A 795 -11.82 3.93 8.82
CA SER A 795 -13.02 3.56 8.06
C SER A 795 -13.68 2.22 8.43
N GLN A 796 -13.05 1.40 9.28
CA GLN A 796 -13.60 0.12 9.74
C GLN A 796 -14.21 0.14 11.14
N VAL A 797 -14.46 1.31 11.72
CA VAL A 797 -15.15 1.41 13.02
C VAL A 797 -16.60 0.94 12.93
N SER A 798 -17.10 0.28 13.98
CA SER A 798 -18.51 -0.11 14.10
C SER A 798 -19.31 0.87 14.99
N ASP A 799 -20.64 0.80 14.87
CA ASP A 799 -21.60 1.50 15.73
C ASP A 799 -21.33 1.26 17.23
N SER A 800 -20.96 0.02 17.58
CA SER A 800 -20.66 -0.39 18.96
C SER A 800 -19.35 0.23 19.43
N GLU A 801 -18.30 0.15 18.62
CA GLU A 801 -16.98 0.69 18.95
C GLU A 801 -17.04 2.21 19.15
N LEU A 802 -17.78 2.94 18.32
CA LEU A 802 -18.00 4.40 18.49
C LEU A 802 -18.70 4.72 19.82
N LYS A 803 -19.74 3.97 20.18
CA LYS A 803 -20.46 4.13 21.47
C LYS A 803 -19.55 3.78 22.64
N HIS A 804 -18.74 2.75 22.51
CA HIS A 804 -17.76 2.35 23.50
C HIS A 804 -16.65 3.39 23.68
N LEU A 805 -16.16 4.00 22.61
CA LEU A 805 -15.22 5.12 22.66
C LEU A 805 -15.80 6.28 23.47
N MET A 806 -17.03 6.70 23.20
CA MET A 806 -17.69 7.78 23.95
C MET A 806 -17.89 7.44 25.43
N GLN A 807 -18.33 6.22 25.74
CA GLN A 807 -18.50 5.78 27.13
C GLN A 807 -17.15 5.67 27.85
N TYR A 808 -16.10 5.20 27.19
CA TYR A 808 -14.76 5.15 27.78
C TYR A 808 -14.25 6.55 28.08
N LEU A 809 -14.32 7.47 27.09
CA LEU A 809 -13.78 8.82 27.21
C LEU A 809 -14.50 9.68 28.27
N PHE A 810 -15.83 9.56 28.34
CA PHE A 810 -16.68 10.52 29.05
C PHE A 810 -17.72 9.89 29.99
N GLY A 811 -17.83 8.57 30.00
CA GLY A 811 -18.74 7.82 30.86
C GLY A 811 -18.43 8.00 32.35
N GLN A 812 -19.47 7.82 33.15
CA GLN A 812 -19.34 7.85 34.61
C GLN A 812 -18.59 6.63 35.12
N GLN A 813 -17.95 6.74 36.28
CA GLN A 813 -17.16 5.62 36.85
C GLN A 813 -17.98 4.35 37.08
N ASN A 814 -19.31 4.40 37.15
CA ASN A 814 -20.19 3.25 37.34
C ASN A 814 -20.73 2.64 36.04
N THR A 815 -20.27 3.09 34.88
CA THR A 815 -20.55 2.42 33.60
C THR A 815 -19.43 1.43 33.30
N PRO A 816 -19.68 0.35 32.53
CA PRO A 816 -18.67 -0.68 32.27
C PRO A 816 -17.34 -0.12 31.76
N LEU A 817 -17.37 0.79 30.78
CA LEU A 817 -16.13 1.38 30.25
C LEU A 817 -15.58 2.53 31.10
N GLY A 818 -16.38 3.14 31.97
CA GLY A 818 -15.89 4.07 32.98
C GLY A 818 -15.14 3.37 34.12
N GLU A 819 -15.60 2.18 34.53
CA GLU A 819 -14.89 1.29 35.45
C GLU A 819 -13.58 0.81 34.81
N LEU A 820 -13.61 0.37 33.55
CA LEU A 820 -12.42 -0.06 32.81
C LEU A 820 -11.39 1.07 32.66
N ARG A 821 -11.82 2.28 32.29
CA ARG A 821 -10.95 3.47 32.24
C ARG A 821 -10.26 3.72 33.59
N THR A 822 -10.99 3.55 34.69
CA THR A 822 -10.44 3.69 36.04
C THR A 822 -9.42 2.59 36.34
N ALA A 823 -9.70 1.35 35.93
CA ALA A 823 -8.78 0.23 36.06
C ALA A 823 -7.47 0.47 35.29
N HIS A 824 -7.54 1.08 34.10
CA HIS A 824 -6.38 1.52 33.32
C HIS A 824 -5.65 2.75 33.90
N GLY A 825 -6.07 3.26 35.06
CA GLY A 825 -5.39 4.33 35.80
C GLY A 825 -5.90 5.75 35.53
N ALA A 826 -6.83 5.95 34.61
CA ALA A 826 -7.45 7.25 34.36
C ALA A 826 -8.67 7.43 35.29
N LEU A 827 -8.53 8.16 36.39
CA LEU A 827 -9.60 8.32 37.40
C LEU A 827 -10.72 9.27 36.94
N SER A 828 -10.37 10.38 36.29
CA SER A 828 -11.32 11.41 35.84
C SER A 828 -11.75 11.21 34.38
N ARG A 829 -12.90 11.77 34.02
CA ARG A 829 -13.32 11.85 32.60
C ARG A 829 -12.38 12.76 31.85
N PHE A 830 -12.11 12.45 30.59
CA PHE A 830 -11.17 13.27 29.81
C PHE A 830 -11.71 14.67 29.50
N SER A 831 -13.03 14.88 29.52
CA SER A 831 -13.66 16.21 29.46
C SER A 831 -13.35 17.11 30.67
N ASP A 832 -12.96 16.51 31.79
CA ASP A 832 -12.57 17.24 33.01
C ASP A 832 -11.05 17.57 33.03
N ILE A 833 -10.28 16.95 32.12
CA ILE A 833 -8.82 17.09 32.01
C ILE A 833 -8.46 18.01 30.84
N PHE A 834 -9.04 17.77 29.65
CA PHE A 834 -8.70 18.47 28.43
C PHE A 834 -9.74 19.52 28.05
N ASN A 835 -9.26 20.68 27.59
CA ASN A 835 -10.12 21.74 27.10
C ASN A 835 -10.75 21.36 25.75
N GLN A 836 -9.95 20.77 24.87
CA GLN A 836 -10.39 20.29 23.56
C GLN A 836 -9.88 18.87 23.31
N ILE A 837 -10.65 18.09 22.57
CA ILE A 837 -10.31 16.76 22.07
C ILE A 837 -10.74 16.74 20.60
N TYR A 838 -9.78 16.57 19.69
CA TYR A 838 -10.05 16.47 18.26
C TYR A 838 -10.35 15.01 17.91
N ILE A 839 -11.36 14.81 17.07
CA ILE A 839 -11.76 13.51 16.53
C ILE A 839 -11.70 13.65 15.02
N GLU A 840 -10.60 13.18 14.43
CA GLU A 840 -10.45 13.07 12.98
C GLU A 840 -11.09 11.79 12.47
N ILE A 841 -11.83 11.92 11.39
CA ILE A 841 -12.49 10.80 10.72
C ILE A 841 -11.83 10.62 9.36
N SER A 842 -11.20 9.46 9.16
CA SER A 842 -10.34 9.20 8.00
C SER A 842 -10.70 7.88 7.30
N ASP A 843 -10.07 7.67 6.15
CA ASP A 843 -10.08 6.40 5.43
C ASP A 843 -8.65 6.07 4.98
N GLN A 844 -7.79 5.74 5.95
CA GLN A 844 -6.37 5.46 5.69
C GLN A 844 -6.16 4.21 4.82
N ASN A 845 -7.20 3.38 4.69
CA ASN A 845 -7.18 2.15 3.91
C ASN A 845 -7.87 2.29 2.54
N GLU A 846 -8.30 3.50 2.17
CA GLU A 846 -8.95 3.83 0.89
C GLU A 846 -10.13 2.90 0.55
N LEU A 847 -10.91 2.53 1.57
CA LEU A 847 -12.07 1.65 1.43
C LEU A 847 -13.27 2.35 0.78
N ILE A 848 -13.26 3.68 0.74
CA ILE A 848 -14.35 4.51 0.25
C ILE A 848 -13.93 5.17 -1.07
N GLU A 849 -14.58 4.77 -2.16
CA GLU A 849 -14.11 5.05 -3.51
C GLU A 849 -14.39 6.47 -3.99
N ASN A 850 -15.55 7.05 -3.62
CA ASN A 850 -16.00 8.34 -4.12
C ASN A 850 -16.28 9.38 -3.02
N ASP A 851 -16.20 10.65 -3.42
CA ASP A 851 -16.28 11.81 -2.54
C ASP A 851 -17.62 11.94 -1.82
N TRP A 852 -18.70 11.52 -2.47
CA TRP A 852 -20.03 11.51 -1.86
C TRP A 852 -20.06 10.52 -0.68
N GLN A 853 -19.60 9.30 -0.86
CA GLN A 853 -19.54 8.29 0.20
C GLN A 853 -18.61 8.73 1.35
N ARG A 854 -17.46 9.36 1.04
CA ARG A 854 -16.53 9.87 2.06
C ARG A 854 -17.19 10.88 2.98
N LYS A 855 -17.87 11.87 2.39
CA LYS A 855 -18.66 12.86 3.13
C LYS A 855 -19.70 12.20 4.05
N LEU A 856 -20.44 11.23 3.54
CA LEU A 856 -21.54 10.60 4.28
C LEU A 856 -21.03 9.74 5.41
N TYR A 857 -19.90 9.06 5.23
CA TYR A 857 -19.23 8.33 6.29
C TYR A 857 -18.84 9.25 7.45
N VAL A 858 -18.24 10.40 7.15
CA VAL A 858 -17.89 11.41 8.17
C VAL A 858 -19.13 11.87 8.93
N ASN A 859 -20.20 12.21 8.20
CA ASN A 859 -21.47 12.62 8.79
C ASN A 859 -22.09 11.54 9.69
N TRP A 860 -22.03 10.27 9.29
CA TRP A 860 -22.52 9.14 10.07
C TRP A 860 -21.73 8.96 11.37
N VAL A 861 -20.39 9.01 11.35
CA VAL A 861 -19.59 8.92 12.58
C VAL A 861 -19.98 10.05 13.55
N ILE A 862 -20.11 11.28 13.06
CA ILE A 862 -20.54 12.43 13.87
C ILE A 862 -21.94 12.18 14.47
N GLN A 863 -22.87 11.65 13.68
CA GLN A 863 -24.21 11.33 14.13
C GLN A 863 -24.20 10.31 15.27
N VAL A 864 -23.54 9.16 15.07
CA VAL A 864 -23.47 8.07 16.08
C VAL A 864 -22.87 8.59 17.39
N LEU A 865 -21.76 9.33 17.31
CA LEU A 865 -21.12 9.93 18.49
C LEU A 865 -22.05 10.94 19.18
N SER A 866 -22.80 11.74 18.41
CA SER A 866 -23.72 12.76 18.92
C SER A 866 -24.98 12.20 19.57
N GLU A 867 -25.40 10.98 19.20
CA GLU A 867 -26.56 10.28 19.77
C GLU A 867 -26.24 9.60 21.12
N THR A 868 -24.97 9.51 21.50
CA THR A 868 -24.57 8.93 22.79
C THR A 868 -25.02 9.78 23.99
N PRO A 869 -25.38 9.15 25.13
CA PRO A 869 -25.74 9.88 26.37
C PRO A 869 -24.63 10.82 26.88
N GLU A 870 -23.37 10.50 26.61
CA GLU A 870 -22.19 11.23 27.05
C GLU A 870 -21.98 12.54 26.28
N TYR A 871 -22.38 12.59 25.00
CA TYR A 871 -22.11 13.73 24.12
C TYR A 871 -22.63 15.06 24.67
N ALA A 872 -23.83 15.07 25.26
CA ALA A 872 -24.42 16.29 25.83
C ALA A 872 -23.54 16.98 26.88
N LYS A 873 -22.68 16.21 27.58
CA LYS A 873 -21.74 16.71 28.59
C LYS A 873 -20.39 17.10 28.00
N ALA A 874 -19.95 16.42 26.93
CA ALA A 874 -18.64 16.60 26.32
C ALA A 874 -18.65 17.50 25.06
N LYS A 875 -19.82 17.89 24.55
CA LYS A 875 -19.98 18.65 23.29
C LYS A 875 -19.09 19.90 23.19
N LYS A 876 -18.80 20.58 24.31
CA LYS A 876 -17.95 21.78 24.30
C LYS A 876 -16.46 21.49 24.20
N ASN A 877 -16.06 20.26 24.50
CA ASN A 877 -14.68 19.79 24.44
C ASN A 877 -14.38 19.13 23.09
N LEU A 878 -15.38 18.59 22.39
CA LEU A 878 -15.18 17.84 21.14
C LEU A 878 -15.10 18.77 19.92
N ILE A 879 -14.13 18.49 19.06
CA ILE A 879 -14.00 19.09 17.72
C ILE A 879 -13.95 17.95 16.71
N PHE A 880 -14.88 17.96 15.76
CA PHE A 880 -14.87 16.97 14.67
C PHE A 880 -14.02 17.48 13.51
N VAL A 881 -13.12 16.63 13.03
CA VAL A 881 -12.20 16.91 11.93
C VAL A 881 -12.47 15.92 10.80
N ASP A 882 -12.64 16.43 9.59
CA ASP A 882 -12.75 15.66 8.37
C ASP A 882 -11.34 15.39 7.82
N GLY A 883 -10.90 14.13 7.88
CA GLY A 883 -9.60 13.68 7.38
C GLY A 883 -9.67 12.92 6.06
N MET A 884 -10.80 13.02 5.35
CA MET A 884 -10.98 12.39 4.04
C MET A 884 -10.23 13.13 2.95
N GLN A 885 -9.57 12.38 2.07
CA GLN A 885 -9.01 12.95 0.84
C GLN A 885 -10.04 12.87 -0.28
N TYR A 886 -10.52 14.02 -0.72
CA TYR A 886 -11.50 14.13 -1.80
C TYR A 886 -10.79 14.15 -3.16
N LYS A 887 -11.33 13.42 -4.15
CA LYS A 887 -10.77 13.32 -5.51
C LYS A 887 -11.10 14.54 -6.37
N ASP A 888 -12.33 15.04 -6.24
CA ASP A 888 -12.83 16.17 -7.04
C ASP A 888 -12.65 17.51 -6.32
N ASN A 889 -12.16 17.52 -5.07
CA ASN A 889 -11.96 18.72 -4.23
C ASN A 889 -13.21 19.62 -4.10
N ILE A 890 -14.43 19.05 -4.12
CA ILE A 890 -15.69 19.81 -4.20
C ILE A 890 -16.63 19.56 -3.01
N ILE A 891 -16.39 18.58 -2.15
CA ILE A 891 -17.38 18.16 -1.16
C ILE A 891 -16.72 18.09 0.21
N LEU A 892 -17.35 18.72 1.22
CA LEU A 892 -16.96 18.61 2.62
C LEU A 892 -18.14 18.12 3.47
N SER A 893 -17.81 17.43 4.55
CA SER A 893 -18.75 16.95 5.57
C SER A 893 -19.21 18.05 6.54
N ASP A 894 -20.11 17.67 7.45
CA ASP A 894 -20.62 18.50 8.55
C ASP A 894 -19.65 18.67 9.73
N ALA A 895 -18.41 18.19 9.62
CA ALA A 895 -17.38 18.39 10.64
C ALA A 895 -17.12 19.90 10.93
N ASP A 896 -16.32 20.19 11.96
CA ASP A 896 -15.92 21.56 12.32
C ASP A 896 -14.72 22.05 11.49
N TYR A 897 -13.70 21.20 11.30
CA TYR A 897 -12.51 21.44 10.45
C TYR A 897 -12.29 20.34 9.42
N HIS A 898 -11.65 20.66 8.31
CA HIS A 898 -11.03 19.66 7.44
C HIS A 898 -9.53 19.62 7.77
N THR A 899 -8.83 18.57 7.35
CA THR A 899 -7.39 18.47 7.51
C THR A 899 -6.67 18.14 6.23
N SER A 900 -5.47 18.69 6.07
CA SER A 900 -4.60 18.51 4.90
C SER A 900 -3.16 18.28 5.35
N ASP A 901 -2.31 17.90 4.40
CA ASP A 901 -0.88 17.66 4.62
C ASP A 901 -0.05 18.77 3.99
N PHE A 902 1.10 19.05 4.61
CA PHE A 902 2.14 19.86 3.99
C PHE A 902 3.26 18.96 3.47
N ASP A 903 3.55 19.07 2.18
CA ASP A 903 4.65 18.37 1.53
C ASP A 903 5.76 19.36 1.16
N LEU A 904 6.82 19.40 1.97
CA LEU A 904 8.01 20.21 1.72
C LEU A 904 9.00 19.43 0.86
N ASP A 905 8.80 19.49 -0.46
CA ASP A 905 9.65 18.79 -1.44
C ASP A 905 10.86 19.61 -1.90
N HIS A 906 10.91 20.89 -1.55
CA HIS A 906 11.97 21.79 -1.93
C HIS A 906 12.22 22.88 -0.88
N LYS A 907 13.37 23.53 -1.00
CA LYS A 907 13.81 24.62 -0.13
C LYS A 907 13.13 25.94 -0.52
N ILE A 908 12.70 26.72 0.47
CA ILE A 908 12.07 28.04 0.26
C ILE A 908 13.16 29.12 0.31
N ASN A 909 13.57 29.64 -0.85
CA ASN A 909 14.70 30.57 -0.90
C ASN A 909 14.31 32.03 -0.64
N ASN A 910 13.06 32.39 -0.94
CA ASN A 910 12.56 33.76 -0.89
C ASN A 910 11.02 33.79 -0.73
N ILE A 911 10.45 34.99 -0.62
CA ILE A 911 9.00 35.18 -0.47
C ILE A 911 8.19 34.72 -1.69
N THR A 912 8.75 34.78 -2.89
CA THR A 912 8.07 34.29 -4.11
C THR A 912 7.89 32.78 -4.05
N ASP A 913 8.93 32.04 -3.65
CA ASP A 913 8.87 30.59 -3.46
C ASP A 913 7.79 30.23 -2.40
N LEU A 914 7.76 30.97 -1.27
CA LEU A 914 6.74 30.77 -0.23
C LEU A 914 5.32 31.06 -0.72
N LYS A 915 5.14 32.09 -1.56
CA LYS A 915 3.84 32.41 -2.15
C LYS A 915 3.38 31.31 -3.10
N GLN A 916 4.30 30.81 -3.95
CA GLN A 916 4.00 29.70 -4.84
C GLN A 916 3.55 28.48 -4.04
N PHE A 917 4.29 28.13 -2.98
CA PHE A 917 3.90 27.06 -2.06
C PHE A 917 2.48 27.25 -1.49
N ASN A 918 2.16 28.47 -1.00
CA ASN A 918 0.84 28.75 -0.45
C ASN A 918 -0.27 28.70 -1.51
N ASP A 919 0.01 29.19 -2.73
CA ASP A 919 -0.94 29.20 -3.84
C ASP A 919 -1.23 27.75 -4.28
N ASP A 920 -0.19 26.93 -4.46
CA ASP A 920 -0.31 25.50 -4.78
C ASP A 920 -1.12 24.76 -3.72
N PHE A 921 -0.82 25.00 -2.43
CA PHE A 921 -1.58 24.41 -1.33
C PHE A 921 -3.06 24.83 -1.35
N THR A 922 -3.34 26.12 -1.58
CA THR A 922 -4.71 26.66 -1.63
C THR A 922 -5.52 26.05 -2.78
N GLU A 923 -4.87 25.74 -3.91
CA GLU A 923 -5.51 25.08 -5.05
C GLU A 923 -5.91 23.62 -4.76
N MET A 924 -5.18 22.95 -3.86
CA MET A 924 -5.46 21.57 -3.44
C MET A 924 -6.60 21.48 -2.41
N LEU A 925 -6.97 22.59 -1.76
CA LEU A 925 -7.98 22.55 -0.71
C LEU A 925 -9.38 22.23 -1.26
N PRO A 926 -10.13 21.34 -0.58
CA PRO A 926 -11.50 21.04 -0.96
C PRO A 926 -12.40 22.27 -0.77
N ARG A 927 -13.26 22.51 -1.76
CA ARG A 927 -14.23 23.61 -1.76
C ARG A 927 -15.55 23.13 -1.18
N ASP A 928 -16.27 24.03 -0.50
CA ASP A 928 -17.63 23.77 0.01
C ASP A 928 -18.66 24.62 -0.77
N PRO A 929 -19.37 24.03 -1.75
CA PRO A 929 -20.40 24.72 -2.53
C PRO A 929 -21.54 25.28 -1.67
N GLY A 930 -21.79 24.68 -0.50
CA GLY A 930 -22.87 25.06 0.42
C GLY A 930 -22.56 26.30 1.27
N ARG A 931 -21.28 26.65 1.47
CA ARG A 931 -20.85 27.78 2.30
C ARG A 931 -20.46 29.06 1.54
N GLY A 932 -20.60 29.09 0.21
CA GLY A 932 -20.26 30.26 -0.62
C GLY A 932 -18.75 30.43 -0.79
N THR A 933 -18.25 31.67 -0.89
CA THR A 933 -16.81 31.96 -1.16
C THR A 933 -15.91 31.93 0.08
N THR A 934 -16.46 31.64 1.26
CA THR A 934 -15.68 31.58 2.51
C THR A 934 -15.04 30.20 2.67
N ILE A 935 -13.73 30.14 2.47
CA ILE A 935 -12.90 28.94 2.69
C ILE A 935 -12.94 28.59 4.20
N ARG A 936 -13.18 27.31 4.50
CA ARG A 936 -13.10 26.78 5.86
C ARG A 936 -11.62 26.76 6.26
N SER A 937 -11.29 27.22 7.47
CA SER A 937 -9.90 27.10 7.92
C SER A 937 -9.51 25.63 8.04
N GLU A 938 -8.31 25.31 7.60
CA GLU A 938 -7.72 23.97 7.60
C GLU A 938 -6.92 23.70 8.87
N LEU A 939 -6.77 22.42 9.18
CA LEU A 939 -5.79 21.93 10.15
C LEU A 939 -4.73 21.12 9.39
N ILE A 940 -3.45 21.44 9.54
CA ILE A 940 -2.40 20.64 8.92
C ILE A 940 -2.06 19.49 9.86
N ARG A 941 -2.45 18.26 9.50
CA ARG A 941 -2.25 17.07 10.38
C ARG A 941 -0.81 16.57 10.38
N GLN A 942 -0.04 16.85 9.33
CA GLN A 942 1.39 16.54 9.28
C GLN A 942 2.15 17.44 8.31
N THR A 943 3.45 17.56 8.55
CA THR A 943 4.40 18.25 7.68
C THR A 943 5.49 17.27 7.26
N ASN A 944 5.39 16.78 6.02
CA ASN A 944 6.34 15.88 5.40
C ASN A 944 7.55 16.66 4.89
N GLN A 945 8.74 16.15 5.19
CA GLN A 945 10.03 16.78 4.90
C GLN A 945 10.79 15.89 3.93
N ASN A 946 10.42 15.96 2.65
CA ASN A 946 10.87 15.01 1.62
C ASN A 946 12.22 15.39 0.98
N PHE A 947 12.90 16.41 1.51
CA PHE A 947 14.12 16.97 0.97
C PHE A 947 15.23 17.05 2.02
N GLU A 948 16.43 16.56 1.71
CA GLU A 948 17.52 16.39 2.69
C GLU A 948 18.08 17.71 3.25
N ASP A 949 18.02 18.81 2.48
CA ASP A 949 18.60 20.11 2.83
C ASP A 949 17.58 21.10 3.43
N ILE A 950 16.47 20.61 4.01
CA ILE A 950 15.47 21.45 4.68
C ILE A 950 16.08 22.17 5.89
N ARG A 951 15.78 23.46 6.05
CA ARG A 951 16.21 24.29 7.19
C ARG A 951 15.03 24.62 8.09
N LEU A 952 15.34 25.01 9.33
CA LEU A 952 14.35 25.51 10.27
C LEU A 952 13.50 26.64 9.70
N ALA A 953 14.10 27.58 8.96
CA ALA A 953 13.38 28.68 8.33
C ALA A 953 12.30 28.22 7.36
N ASP A 954 12.55 27.15 6.59
CA ASP A 954 11.60 26.64 5.59
C ASP A 954 10.36 26.08 6.31
N VAL A 955 10.57 25.24 7.34
CA VAL A 955 9.51 24.64 8.16
C VAL A 955 8.67 25.70 8.89
N ILE A 956 9.32 26.68 9.54
CA ILE A 956 8.60 27.71 10.30
C ILE A 956 7.90 28.73 9.38
N ALA A 957 8.50 29.08 8.24
CA ALA A 957 7.88 30.01 7.29
C ALA A 957 6.59 29.42 6.73
N THR A 958 6.62 28.17 6.29
CA THR A 958 5.44 27.44 5.78
C THR A 958 4.37 27.25 6.87
N ALA A 959 4.77 26.88 8.09
CA ALA A 959 3.81 26.70 9.19
C ALA A 959 3.09 27.99 9.62
N LEU A 960 3.73 29.16 9.46
CA LEU A 960 3.18 30.45 9.90
C LEU A 960 2.57 31.30 8.77
N SER A 961 2.87 31.00 7.50
CA SER A 961 2.50 31.85 6.36
C SER A 961 1.00 32.13 6.24
N MET A 962 0.17 31.11 6.47
CA MET A 962 -1.29 31.15 6.36
C MET A 962 -2.00 31.02 7.72
N MET A 963 -1.23 31.03 8.82
CA MET A 963 -1.70 30.76 10.17
C MET A 963 -2.58 31.91 10.71
N GLY A 964 -3.86 31.61 10.96
CA GLY A 964 -4.90 32.52 11.40
C GLY A 964 -5.81 33.06 10.30
N ASP A 965 -5.48 32.75 9.04
CA ASP A 965 -6.28 33.05 7.86
C ASP A 965 -6.94 31.75 7.35
N ASP A 966 -6.22 31.01 6.51
CA ASP A 966 -6.67 29.74 5.93
C ASP A 966 -6.27 28.53 6.78
N ILE A 967 -5.26 28.65 7.65
CA ILE A 967 -4.79 27.56 8.53
C ILE A 967 -4.99 27.93 9.99
N ASN A 968 -5.49 27.01 10.81
CA ASN A 968 -5.69 27.22 12.25
C ASN A 968 -4.71 26.45 13.14
N ALA A 969 -4.17 25.34 12.66
CA ALA A 969 -3.14 24.57 13.32
C ALA A 969 -2.19 23.94 12.30
N ALA A 970 -0.94 23.73 12.69
CA ALA A 970 -0.04 22.90 11.90
C ALA A 970 0.80 21.98 12.77
N LEU A 971 0.93 20.73 12.34
CA LEU A 971 1.66 19.69 13.05
C LEU A 971 2.91 19.27 12.26
N ILE A 972 4.00 19.04 12.98
CA ILE A 972 5.20 18.40 12.45
C ILE A 972 5.29 16.95 12.94
N ASN A 973 5.82 16.06 12.10
CA ASN A 973 5.96 14.65 12.44
C ASN A 973 7.05 14.43 13.49
N LEU A 974 6.71 13.65 14.52
CA LEU A 974 7.64 13.10 15.50
C LEU A 974 7.51 11.59 15.53
N ASP A 975 8.67 10.93 15.41
CA ASP A 975 8.85 9.53 15.71
C ASP A 975 9.54 9.44 17.07
N LEU A 976 8.91 8.74 18.02
CA LEU A 976 9.39 8.59 19.39
C LEU A 976 9.94 7.18 19.66
N THR A 977 10.35 6.47 18.61
CA THR A 977 11.03 5.17 18.71
C THR A 977 12.53 5.31 18.99
N SER A 978 13.16 4.28 19.59
CA SER A 978 14.57 4.33 20.03
C SER A 978 15.62 4.53 18.93
N ASP A 979 15.22 4.27 17.69
CA ASP A 979 16.10 4.11 16.52
C ASP A 979 16.09 5.33 15.59
N SER A 980 15.09 6.22 15.72
CA SER A 980 14.96 7.41 14.90
C SER A 980 15.59 8.64 15.58
N VAL A 981 16.15 9.54 14.76
CA VAL A 981 16.56 10.86 15.23
C VAL A 981 15.28 11.69 15.35
N ILE A 982 14.91 12.07 16.58
CA ILE A 982 13.81 13.02 16.84
C ILE A 982 14.00 14.23 15.93
N ASN A 983 12.91 14.69 15.29
CA ASN A 983 12.97 15.81 14.36
C ASN A 983 13.72 17.00 14.99
N THR A 984 14.81 17.43 14.36
CA THR A 984 15.72 18.45 14.91
C THR A 984 15.05 19.82 15.07
N PHE A 985 13.92 20.06 14.39
CA PHE A 985 13.16 21.31 14.47
C PHE A 985 12.11 21.31 15.58
N ALA A 986 11.82 20.16 16.20
CA ALA A 986 10.75 19.99 17.19
C ALA A 986 10.84 21.02 18.32
N HIS A 987 12.07 21.36 18.75
CA HIS A 987 12.26 22.29 19.85
C HIS A 987 11.81 23.72 19.53
N CYS A 988 12.23 24.26 18.40
CA CYS A 988 11.78 25.59 17.98
C CYS A 988 10.27 25.58 17.66
N TYR A 989 9.81 24.54 16.96
CA TYR A 989 8.42 24.39 16.50
C TYR A 989 7.42 24.34 17.66
N GLY A 990 7.66 23.48 18.66
CA GLY A 990 6.80 23.37 19.84
C GLY A 990 6.77 24.65 20.67
N ASN A 991 7.93 25.28 20.90
CA ASN A 991 8.01 26.55 21.62
C ASN A 991 7.20 27.67 20.96
N ILE A 992 7.24 27.78 19.62
CA ILE A 992 6.39 28.73 18.88
C ILE A 992 4.92 28.35 19.08
N GLY A 993 4.57 27.08 18.87
CA GLY A 993 3.20 26.57 18.97
C GLY A 993 2.53 26.88 20.29
N GLN A 994 3.21 26.56 21.40
CA GLN A 994 2.72 26.87 22.74
C GLN A 994 2.55 28.37 22.95
N ALA A 995 3.54 29.17 22.52
CA ALA A 995 3.53 30.61 22.74
C ALA A 995 2.40 31.32 21.98
N ILE A 996 2.01 30.83 20.79
CA ILE A 996 0.97 31.46 19.97
C ILE A 996 -0.42 30.86 20.18
N SER A 997 -0.55 29.68 20.78
CA SER A 997 -1.84 29.04 21.01
C SER A 997 -2.79 29.95 21.80
N GLY A 998 -4.01 30.12 21.29
CA GLY A 998 -4.99 31.01 21.92
C GLY A 998 -4.78 32.51 21.62
N MET A 999 -3.85 32.87 20.72
CA MET A 999 -3.58 34.25 20.31
C MET A 999 -4.21 34.60 18.95
N ASN A 1000 -4.32 35.90 18.66
CA ASN A 1000 -4.73 36.39 17.34
C ASN A 1000 -3.51 36.83 16.54
N PRO A 1001 -3.46 36.60 15.22
CA PRO A 1001 -2.41 37.12 14.36
C PRO A 1001 -2.54 38.65 14.22
N TYR A 1002 -1.39 39.30 14.04
CA TYR A 1002 -1.27 40.73 13.81
C TYR A 1002 -0.65 40.98 12.44
N THR A 1003 -1.14 42.02 11.75
CA THR A 1003 -0.56 42.43 10.48
C THR A 1003 0.82 43.04 10.71
N VAL A 1004 1.83 42.41 10.12
CA VAL A 1004 3.21 42.91 10.08
C VAL A 1004 3.50 43.50 8.70
N THR A 1005 3.92 44.76 8.67
CA THR A 1005 4.26 45.46 7.41
C THR A 1005 5.71 45.91 7.42
N SER A 1006 6.31 45.97 6.23
CA SER A 1006 7.65 46.50 6.02
C SER A 1006 7.62 47.77 5.18
N GLY A 1007 8.46 48.75 5.52
CA GLY A 1007 8.59 49.99 4.76
C GLY A 1007 9.46 49.84 3.51
N ILE A 1008 10.29 48.79 3.47
CA ILE A 1008 11.20 48.41 2.39
C ILE A 1008 10.80 47.02 1.87
N GLU A 1009 10.93 46.77 0.56
CA GLU A 1009 10.75 45.43 0.02
C GLU A 1009 11.74 44.44 0.64
N GLN A 1010 11.23 43.35 1.20
CA GLN A 1010 12.00 42.27 1.79
C GLN A 1010 11.83 41.04 0.92
N GLU A 1011 12.91 40.54 0.33
CA GLU A 1011 12.83 39.35 -0.51
C GLU A 1011 13.05 38.06 0.30
N ASN A 1012 13.86 38.14 1.37
CA ASN A 1012 14.40 36.95 2.06
C ASN A 1012 14.19 36.95 3.58
N VAL A 1013 13.60 37.99 4.17
CA VAL A 1013 13.37 38.09 5.61
C VAL A 1013 11.88 38.21 5.88
N LEU A 1014 11.37 37.42 6.81
CA LEU A 1014 9.96 37.37 7.20
C LEU A 1014 9.80 37.71 8.69
N ALA A 1015 8.62 38.23 9.03
CA ALA A 1015 8.23 38.50 10.39
C ALA A 1015 6.74 38.20 10.61
N TYR A 1016 6.44 37.41 11.64
CA TYR A 1016 5.08 37.10 12.07
C TYR A 1016 4.87 37.59 13.50
N ALA A 1017 3.66 38.04 13.83
CA ALA A 1017 3.35 38.53 15.16
C ALA A 1017 1.97 38.03 15.64
N TYR A 1018 1.91 37.59 16.90
CA TYR A 1018 0.70 37.09 17.54
C TYR A 1018 0.51 37.77 18.90
N GLY A 1019 -0.74 37.90 19.35
CA GLY A 1019 -1.01 38.48 20.66
C GLY A 1019 -2.37 38.18 21.27
N SER A 1020 -2.41 38.22 22.60
CA SER A 1020 -3.62 38.16 23.42
C SER A 1020 -3.49 39.16 24.57
N GLY A 1021 -4.40 40.14 24.62
CA GLY A 1021 -4.30 41.28 25.54
C GLY A 1021 -2.99 42.05 25.34
N ASN A 1022 -2.14 42.07 26.37
CA ASN A 1022 -0.82 42.72 26.34
C ASN A 1022 0.35 41.79 25.97
N LYS A 1023 0.12 40.47 25.90
CA LYS A 1023 1.16 39.51 25.50
C LYS A 1023 1.39 39.61 24.00
N ARG A 1024 2.66 39.53 23.58
CA ARG A 1024 3.07 39.53 22.18
C ARG A 1024 4.17 38.50 21.97
N ILE A 1025 4.04 37.76 20.86
CA ILE A 1025 5.05 36.87 20.31
C ILE A 1025 5.40 37.38 18.92
N ILE A 1026 6.68 37.50 18.62
CA ILE A 1026 7.18 37.90 17.30
C ILE A 1026 8.20 36.87 16.84
N VAL A 1027 8.02 36.35 15.63
CA VAL A 1027 8.90 35.36 15.01
C VAL A 1027 9.55 36.01 13.80
N LEU A 1028 10.88 36.01 13.76
CA LEU A 1028 11.69 36.58 12.69
C LEU A 1028 12.44 35.44 11.99
N ILE A 1029 12.38 35.39 10.66
CA ILE A 1029 12.87 34.27 9.86
C ILE A 1029 13.75 34.80 8.73
N ASN A 1030 14.86 34.12 8.44
CA ASN A 1030 15.73 34.42 7.32
C ASN A 1030 15.80 33.23 6.34
N LEU A 1031 15.24 33.41 5.15
CA LEU A 1031 15.20 32.43 4.07
C LEU A 1031 16.51 32.41 3.24
N SER A 1032 17.39 33.39 3.39
CA SER A 1032 18.63 33.47 2.61
C SER A 1032 19.76 32.60 3.15
N GLU A 1033 20.75 32.36 2.28
CA GLU A 1033 22.03 31.70 2.61
C GLU A 1033 23.05 32.62 3.28
N ILE A 1034 22.71 33.88 3.52
CA ILE A 1034 23.58 34.87 4.17
C ILE A 1034 22.91 35.45 5.41
N SER A 1035 23.72 35.97 6.34
CA SER A 1035 23.17 36.64 7.52
C SER A 1035 22.49 37.94 7.12
N SER A 1036 21.34 38.21 7.73
CA SER A 1036 20.55 39.42 7.50
C SER A 1036 20.33 40.20 8.79
N SER A 1037 20.09 41.50 8.70
CA SER A 1037 19.77 42.35 9.86
C SER A 1037 18.34 42.84 9.79
N CYS A 1038 17.61 42.82 10.89
CA CYS A 1038 16.23 43.30 10.95
C CYS A 1038 15.96 44.14 12.22
N GLN A 1039 14.93 44.98 12.18
CA GLN A 1039 14.52 45.84 13.29
C GLN A 1039 12.99 45.95 13.37
N MET A 1040 12.47 46.14 14.59
CA MET A 1040 11.05 46.42 14.84
C MET A 1040 10.87 47.88 15.24
N LEU A 1041 10.08 48.67 14.50
CA LEU A 1041 10.09 50.14 14.59
C LEU A 1041 9.07 50.74 15.58
N ASN A 1042 7.93 50.09 15.81
CA ASN A 1042 6.77 50.68 16.51
C ASN A 1042 6.38 49.98 17.82
N ILE A 1043 7.26 49.14 18.35
CA ILE A 1043 7.03 48.35 19.56
C ILE A 1043 8.24 48.44 20.50
N ASP A 1044 8.01 48.61 21.80
CA ASP A 1044 9.07 48.60 22.81
C ASP A 1044 9.30 47.17 23.29
N LEU A 1045 10.39 46.58 22.81
CA LEU A 1045 10.74 45.19 23.11
C LEU A 1045 11.59 45.05 24.37
N LYS A 1046 11.87 46.13 25.09
CA LYS A 1046 12.66 46.04 26.31
C LYS A 1046 11.97 45.11 27.33
N GLY A 1047 12.71 44.10 27.79
CA GLY A 1047 12.21 43.07 28.70
C GLY A 1047 11.58 41.86 28.02
N PHE A 1048 11.53 41.83 26.69
CA PHE A 1048 11.17 40.62 25.97
C PHE A 1048 12.27 39.57 26.11
N LYS A 1049 11.87 38.31 26.25
CA LYS A 1049 12.74 37.15 26.13
C LYS A 1049 13.02 36.93 24.64
N GLN A 1050 14.29 36.80 24.29
CA GLN A 1050 14.78 36.50 22.95
C GLN A 1050 15.38 35.10 22.93
N SER A 1051 15.02 34.30 21.94
CA SER A 1051 15.61 32.98 21.67
C SER A 1051 16.07 32.93 20.21
N ILE A 1052 17.34 32.57 19.98
CA ILE A 1052 17.97 32.54 18.64
C ILE A 1052 18.29 31.10 18.26
N TYR A 1053 17.81 30.67 17.10
CA TYR A 1053 18.01 29.34 16.54
C TYR A 1053 18.77 29.40 15.22
N ASP A 1054 19.63 28.39 14.98
CA ASP A 1054 20.29 28.18 13.69
C ASP A 1054 19.41 27.42 12.68
N ALA A 1055 19.93 27.22 11.46
CA ALA A 1055 19.25 26.48 10.40
C ALA A 1055 18.91 25.02 10.74
N LYS A 1056 19.58 24.42 11.73
CA LYS A 1056 19.35 23.02 12.14
C LYS A 1056 18.37 22.89 13.30
N GLY A 1057 17.82 23.99 13.82
CA GLY A 1057 16.94 23.96 14.98
C GLY A 1057 17.66 24.10 16.33
N THR A 1058 18.99 24.31 16.35
CA THR A 1058 19.77 24.38 17.60
C THR A 1058 19.59 25.75 18.26
N LEU A 1059 19.23 25.77 19.54
CA LEU A 1059 19.19 27.00 20.33
C LEU A 1059 20.61 27.50 20.61
N LEU A 1060 20.95 28.68 20.09
CA LEU A 1060 22.27 29.29 20.26
C LEU A 1060 22.33 30.26 21.44
N GLU A 1061 21.27 31.04 21.64
CA GLU A 1061 21.22 32.07 22.67
C GLU A 1061 19.79 32.25 23.20
N GLN A 1062 19.67 32.41 24.53
CA GLN A 1062 18.46 32.85 25.19
C GLN A 1062 18.79 34.02 26.14
N SER A 1063 18.23 35.20 25.88
CA SER A 1063 18.55 36.42 26.62
C SER A 1063 17.35 37.37 26.74
N GLU A 1064 17.46 38.41 27.59
CA GLU A 1064 16.43 39.44 27.73
C GLU A 1064 16.85 40.70 26.95
N VAL A 1065 15.92 41.27 26.18
CA VAL A 1065 16.17 42.47 25.36
C VAL A 1065 16.37 43.69 26.27
N LYS A 1066 17.60 44.21 26.31
CA LYS A 1066 18.00 45.29 27.24
C LYS A 1066 17.66 46.70 26.75
N HIS A 1067 17.50 46.90 25.45
CA HIS A 1067 17.40 48.21 24.82
C HIS A 1067 16.10 48.35 24.01
N ARG A 1068 15.58 49.58 23.96
CA ARG A 1068 14.32 49.94 23.27
C ARG A 1068 14.40 49.86 21.75
N LYS A 1069 15.60 50.01 21.17
CA LYS A 1069 15.89 49.81 19.75
C LYS A 1069 17.01 48.79 19.63
N SER A 1070 16.66 47.58 19.22
CA SER A 1070 17.57 46.48 18.93
C SER A 1070 17.49 46.17 17.44
N VAL A 1071 18.64 46.18 16.77
CA VAL A 1071 18.80 45.53 15.46
C VAL A 1071 19.15 44.07 15.77
N TYR A 1072 18.41 43.14 15.19
CA TYR A 1072 18.60 41.70 15.35
C TYR A 1072 19.39 41.15 14.17
N SER A 1073 20.39 40.32 14.44
CA SER A 1073 21.17 39.62 13.43
C SER A 1073 20.58 38.23 13.23
N LEU A 1074 19.95 37.99 12.07
CA LEU A 1074 19.39 36.70 11.69
C LEU A 1074 20.44 35.87 10.95
N LEU A 1075 20.68 34.65 11.41
CA LEU A 1075 21.57 33.70 10.74
C LEU A 1075 20.95 33.15 9.45
N PRO A 1076 21.74 32.66 8.48
CA PRO A 1076 21.22 31.96 7.31
C PRO A 1076 20.31 30.81 7.72
N GLY A 1077 19.10 30.72 7.16
CA GLY A 1077 18.12 29.69 7.51
C GLY A 1077 17.63 29.70 8.97
N GLY A 1078 18.01 30.70 9.78
CA GLY A 1078 17.75 30.75 11.21
C GLY A 1078 16.45 31.48 11.59
N VAL A 1079 16.06 31.33 12.85
CA VAL A 1079 14.83 31.90 13.42
C VAL A 1079 15.12 32.59 14.75
N ILE A 1080 14.51 33.76 14.98
CA ILE A 1080 14.52 34.45 16.28
C ILE A 1080 13.08 34.57 16.79
N ILE A 1081 12.87 34.18 18.05
CA ILE A 1081 11.59 34.33 18.75
C ILE A 1081 11.73 35.41 19.82
N LEU A 1082 10.78 36.35 19.85
CA LEU A 1082 10.68 37.41 20.83
C LEU A 1082 9.35 37.29 21.57
N GLU A 1083 9.39 37.01 22.86
CA GLU A 1083 8.22 36.84 23.73
C GLU A 1083 8.21 37.86 24.85
N GLY A 1084 7.08 38.54 25.06
CA GLY A 1084 6.97 39.46 26.18
C GLY A 1084 5.59 40.10 26.35
N THR A 1085 5.49 40.96 27.36
CA THR A 1085 4.30 41.77 27.64
C THR A 1085 4.57 43.22 27.36
N LEU A 1086 3.69 43.85 26.57
CA LEU A 1086 3.72 45.28 26.39
C LEU A 1086 3.28 45.99 27.67
N PRO A 1087 3.90 47.15 28.00
CA PRO A 1087 3.40 48.01 29.07
C PRO A 1087 1.93 48.33 28.81
N LYS A 1088 1.07 48.22 29.84
CA LYS A 1088 -0.31 48.72 29.73
C LYS A 1088 -0.24 50.16 29.24
N SER A 1089 -0.88 50.44 28.10
CA SER A 1089 -1.14 51.81 27.67
C SER A 1089 -1.81 52.53 28.84
N GLN A 1090 -1.19 53.60 29.34
CA GLN A 1090 -1.91 54.59 30.14
C GLN A 1090 -2.89 55.34 29.26
#